data_AF-A0A1V5WJG1-F1
#
_entry.id   AF-A0A1V5WJG1-F1
#
_cell.length_a   1.000
_cell.length_b   1.000
_cell.length_c   1.000
_cell.angle_alpha   90.00
_cell.angle_beta   90.00
_cell.angle_gamma   90.00
#
_symmetry.space_group_name_H-M   'P 1'
#
loop_
_entity.id
_entity.type
_entity.pdbx_description
1 polymer ?
#
loop_
_entity_poly.entity_id
_entity_poly.type
_entity_poly.pdbx_seq_one_letter_code
_entity_poly.pdbx_strand_id
1 'polypeptide(L)'
;MKIPLNDGWAFSPAFTDEQVSPAFDDSGFERVRLPHTAVETPFNCFDESVYQMVMTYRRHIVLDDVYPRQAVRLTFEGAAHAAEVYLDGEKVGEHFGGYTAFTVDLTGRVFPGKDHLIAVKLDSRESLNIPPFGHVIDYMTYGGLYREVFLDITRPVYIEDSYIRTDRILDEKKRLRIDGRLGGAGSATGVRNAEHSIRITLMDTDGTEIAAPGTISCSGESFSAEFEISGVELWSPDHPRLYVLRAELENGESLETRFAFREIAVRSDGFFLNGERMKLRGLNRHQSYPFVGYAMPASVQRLDADILKYELGLNAVRTSHYPQSRHFIDRCDEIGLLVFTEIPGWQHIGNEVWKEHAIRHVEEMILQYRNHPSIFLWGVRINESPDDHDFYSRTNALARRLDPDRPTGGVRCIKGSELLEDVYTYNDFSHTGDNAGIEKKNRITTRRDAPYLVSEYNGHMFPTKVFDDETHRLNHALRHARVLNDLYREPDVLGGFGWCMFDYNTHKDFGSGDRVCYHGVLDMFRNPKLAAAVYASQRDDAPVLEISSSMDVGEYPGSVRGEIVAFTNADEVRLYKNGRFIKSFSRTKSRWDSLPRAPIVIDDFLGDQLDDEPDLPRLARRVLKKLLLLIARYGPAHLPARALALGGVLIFRYGMSRAEITGYYTRYIGDWGQAATVYRFDAVTRGQVVASCEKRAMRSVQLDLRVDHTMLCESSTYDVATVRIRALSDAGNLLPYCMEPVILETDGPIELIGPSTLTLRGGMTGTYVRSCGTAGAGMLRVILPGREIREIHFDISIGEAPS
;
A
#
# COMPACT_ATOMS: atom_id res chain seq x y z
N MET A 1 -17.37 -24.48 -13.71
CA MET A 1 -18.11 -23.96 -12.53
C MET A 1 -17.13 -23.74 -11.41
N LYS A 2 -17.09 -22.53 -10.84
CA LYS A 2 -16.25 -22.18 -9.69
C LYS A 2 -17.15 -22.04 -8.46
N ILE A 3 -16.89 -22.81 -7.41
CA ILE A 3 -17.67 -22.83 -6.18
C ILE A 3 -16.80 -22.26 -5.05
N PRO A 4 -17.14 -21.08 -4.49
CA PRO A 4 -16.47 -20.59 -3.29
C PRO A 4 -16.67 -21.53 -2.10
N LEU A 5 -15.60 -21.80 -1.36
CA LEU A 5 -15.58 -22.65 -0.17
C LEU A 5 -15.02 -21.85 1.02
N ASN A 6 -15.55 -20.65 1.26
CA ASN A 6 -15.09 -19.78 2.35
C ASN A 6 -15.93 -19.93 3.62
N ASP A 7 -17.15 -20.43 3.51
CA ASP A 7 -18.06 -20.64 4.64
C ASP A 7 -17.94 -22.04 5.25
N GLY A 8 -18.35 -22.17 6.51
CA GLY A 8 -18.61 -23.47 7.14
C GLY A 8 -17.37 -24.27 7.53
N TRP A 9 -16.23 -23.61 7.72
CA TRP A 9 -15.01 -24.25 8.23
C TRP A 9 -15.09 -24.42 9.74
N ALA A 10 -14.55 -25.55 10.23
CA ALA A 10 -14.30 -25.80 11.64
C ALA A 10 -12.79 -25.61 11.90
N PHE A 11 -12.43 -24.74 12.84
CA PHE A 11 -11.05 -24.40 13.17
C PHE A 11 -10.65 -24.90 14.57
N SER A 12 -9.44 -25.44 14.66
CA SER A 12 -8.76 -25.75 15.92
C SER A 12 -7.35 -25.19 15.89
N PRO A 13 -6.90 -24.48 16.94
CA PRO A 13 -5.53 -23.96 17.04
C PRO A 13 -4.48 -25.05 17.31
N ALA A 14 -4.90 -26.32 17.36
CA ALA A 14 -4.05 -27.49 17.53
C ALA A 14 -4.36 -28.55 16.48
N PHE A 15 -3.33 -29.30 16.08
CA PHE A 15 -3.44 -30.47 15.21
C PHE A 15 -3.23 -31.79 15.96
N THR A 16 -4.08 -32.79 15.68
CA THR A 16 -3.84 -34.20 16.00
C THR A 16 -4.18 -35.09 14.81
N ASP A 17 -3.55 -36.25 14.68
CA ASP A 17 -3.74 -37.15 13.53
C ASP A 17 -5.19 -37.64 13.40
N GLU A 18 -5.94 -37.73 14.49
CA GLU A 18 -7.36 -38.11 14.45
C GLU A 18 -8.21 -37.06 13.73
N GLN A 19 -7.79 -35.79 13.72
CA GLN A 19 -8.58 -34.68 13.18
C GLN A 19 -8.65 -34.66 11.65
N VAL A 20 -7.87 -35.48 10.93
CA VAL A 20 -8.06 -35.66 9.48
C VAL A 20 -9.12 -36.70 9.16
N SER A 21 -9.56 -37.48 10.15
CA SER A 21 -10.55 -38.54 9.97
C SER A 21 -11.97 -37.99 9.83
N PRO A 22 -12.79 -38.51 8.88
CA PRO A 22 -14.22 -38.23 8.82
C PRO A 22 -14.99 -38.59 10.09
N ALA A 23 -14.48 -39.54 10.89
CA ALA A 23 -15.15 -40.00 12.12
C ALA A 23 -14.86 -39.11 13.34
N PHE A 24 -13.95 -38.15 13.23
CA PHE A 24 -13.63 -37.25 14.33
C PHE A 24 -14.75 -36.21 14.52
N ASP A 25 -15.15 -35.99 15.76
CA ASP A 25 -16.19 -35.02 16.14
C ASP A 25 -15.59 -33.62 16.28
N ASP A 26 -15.91 -32.74 15.32
CA ASP A 26 -15.48 -31.34 15.31
C ASP A 26 -16.52 -30.38 15.90
N SER A 27 -17.52 -30.86 16.65
CA SER A 27 -18.52 -29.98 17.29
C SER A 27 -17.91 -28.96 18.26
N GLY A 28 -16.73 -29.28 18.82
CA GLY A 28 -15.97 -28.39 19.70
C GLY A 28 -15.06 -27.40 18.99
N PHE A 29 -14.97 -27.45 17.65
CA PHE A 29 -14.14 -26.52 16.88
C PHE A 29 -14.90 -25.21 16.65
N GLU A 30 -14.14 -24.12 16.54
CA GLU A 30 -14.69 -22.82 16.21
C GLU A 30 -15.22 -22.82 14.78
N ARG A 31 -16.43 -22.28 14.55
CA ARG A 31 -16.97 -22.13 13.19
C ARG A 31 -16.49 -20.82 12.62
N VAL A 32 -15.68 -20.90 11.58
CA VAL A 32 -15.00 -19.75 10.99
C VAL A 32 -15.35 -19.61 9.53
N ARG A 33 -15.17 -18.39 9.04
CA ARG A 33 -15.36 -18.02 7.64
C ARG A 33 -14.07 -17.41 7.13
N LEU A 34 -13.72 -17.73 5.88
CA LEU A 34 -12.52 -17.23 5.23
C LEU A 34 -12.77 -15.86 4.58
N PRO A 35 -11.79 -14.96 4.54
CA PRO A 35 -10.44 -15.06 5.12
C PRO A 35 -10.41 -15.18 6.65
N HIS A 36 -9.52 -16.01 7.20
CA HIS A 36 -9.40 -16.25 8.64
C HIS A 36 -7.95 -16.20 9.13
N THR A 37 -7.71 -15.52 10.26
CA THR A 37 -6.43 -15.51 10.98
C THR A 37 -6.42 -16.60 12.04
N ALA A 38 -5.29 -17.27 12.25
CA ALA A 38 -5.17 -18.28 13.30
C ALA A 38 -5.44 -17.73 14.71
N VAL A 39 -5.12 -16.45 14.94
CA VAL A 39 -5.32 -15.76 16.21
C VAL A 39 -5.38 -14.25 15.95
N GLU A 40 -6.25 -13.55 16.70
CA GLU A 40 -6.22 -12.09 16.73
C GLU A 40 -5.13 -11.60 17.69
N THR A 41 -4.32 -10.63 17.26
CA THR A 41 -3.26 -10.05 18.09
C THR A 41 -3.72 -8.76 18.75
N PRO A 42 -3.17 -8.38 19.91
CA PRO A 42 -3.25 -7.00 20.37
C PRO A 42 -2.67 -6.03 19.34
N PHE A 43 -3.01 -4.74 19.45
CA PHE A 43 -2.47 -3.71 18.55
C PHE A 43 -0.94 -3.60 18.60
N ASN A 44 -0.37 -3.66 19.81
CA ASN A 44 1.07 -3.59 20.08
C ASN A 44 1.41 -4.29 21.42
N CYS A 45 2.68 -4.38 21.78
CA CYS A 45 3.16 -4.91 23.07
C CYS A 45 2.74 -6.36 23.40
N PHE A 46 2.87 -7.30 22.45
CA PHE A 46 2.53 -8.70 22.63
C PHE A 46 3.68 -9.63 22.26
N ASP A 47 3.56 -10.92 22.61
CA ASP A 47 4.49 -11.97 22.21
C ASP A 47 4.22 -12.35 20.75
N GLU A 48 5.16 -12.06 19.86
CA GLU A 48 5.02 -12.32 18.42
C GLU A 48 4.92 -13.81 18.08
N SER A 49 5.26 -14.73 19.00
CA SER A 49 5.09 -16.17 18.78
C SER A 49 3.64 -16.64 18.87
N VAL A 50 2.69 -15.77 19.23
CA VAL A 50 1.27 -16.11 19.44
C VAL A 50 0.61 -16.82 18.25
N TYR A 51 1.04 -16.52 17.02
CA TYR A 51 0.51 -17.15 15.81
C TYR A 51 1.27 -18.42 15.39
N GLN A 52 2.40 -18.76 16.02
CA GLN A 52 3.26 -19.87 15.61
C GLN A 52 2.73 -21.19 16.18
N MET A 53 1.89 -21.88 15.40
CA MET A 53 1.21 -23.10 15.82
C MET A 53 1.04 -24.08 14.67
N VAL A 54 0.66 -25.31 15.02
CA VAL A 54 0.17 -26.30 14.05
C VAL A 54 -1.31 -26.47 14.30
N MET A 55 -2.12 -26.13 13.31
CA MET A 55 -3.56 -25.94 13.43
C MET A 55 -4.31 -26.80 12.39
N THR A 56 -5.62 -26.93 12.60
CA THR A 56 -6.50 -27.72 11.74
C THR A 56 -7.69 -26.92 11.28
N TYR A 57 -7.98 -27.01 9.98
CA TYR A 57 -9.24 -26.56 9.38
C TYR A 57 -9.98 -27.76 8.80
N ARG A 58 -11.28 -27.87 9.05
CA ARG A 58 -12.15 -28.96 8.54
C ARG A 58 -13.35 -28.39 7.80
N ARG A 59 -13.67 -28.98 6.64
CA ARG A 59 -14.81 -28.58 5.83
C ARG A 59 -15.48 -29.81 5.20
N HIS A 60 -16.74 -30.02 5.54
CA HIS A 60 -17.61 -31.04 4.94
C HIS A 60 -18.25 -30.52 3.65
N ILE A 61 -18.03 -31.17 2.52
CA ILE A 61 -18.62 -30.79 1.24
C ILE A 61 -19.53 -31.90 0.72
N VAL A 62 -20.72 -31.51 0.27
CA VAL A 62 -21.64 -32.37 -0.48
C VAL A 62 -21.82 -31.70 -1.84
N LEU A 63 -21.45 -32.40 -2.90
CA LEU A 63 -21.60 -31.93 -4.28
C LEU A 63 -22.62 -32.83 -4.96
N ASP A 64 -23.75 -32.29 -5.40
CA ASP A 64 -24.75 -33.07 -6.14
C ASP A 64 -24.42 -33.13 -7.64
N ASP A 65 -23.91 -32.02 -8.19
CA ASP A 65 -23.62 -31.84 -9.61
C ASP A 65 -22.15 -32.12 -9.97
N VAL A 66 -21.63 -33.26 -9.53
CA VAL A 66 -20.33 -33.81 -9.94
C VAL A 66 -20.51 -35.09 -10.73
N TYR A 67 -20.06 -35.08 -11.97
CA TYR A 67 -20.19 -36.19 -12.90
C TYR A 67 -18.87 -36.95 -13.08
N PRO A 68 -18.93 -38.27 -13.39
CA PRO A 68 -17.74 -39.03 -13.71
C PRO A 68 -16.89 -38.36 -14.79
N ARG A 69 -15.57 -38.31 -14.59
CA ARG A 69 -14.54 -37.75 -15.50
C ARG A 69 -14.46 -36.21 -15.58
N GLN A 70 -15.24 -35.45 -14.83
CA GLN A 70 -14.97 -34.02 -14.67
C GLN A 70 -13.66 -33.80 -13.90
N ALA A 71 -12.96 -32.72 -14.22
CA ALA A 71 -11.80 -32.29 -13.45
C ALA A 71 -12.29 -31.48 -12.25
N VAL A 72 -11.89 -31.88 -11.05
CA VAL A 72 -12.30 -31.26 -9.77
C VAL A 72 -11.06 -30.79 -9.06
N ARG A 73 -10.86 -29.48 -8.97
CA ARG A 73 -9.63 -28.85 -8.46
C ARG A 73 -9.95 -27.96 -7.27
N LEU A 74 -9.28 -28.19 -6.14
CA LEU A 74 -9.40 -27.37 -4.94
C LEU A 74 -8.24 -26.38 -4.89
N THR A 75 -8.53 -25.09 -4.93
CA THR A 75 -7.52 -24.03 -4.92
C THR A 75 -7.61 -23.23 -3.62
N PHE A 76 -6.45 -23.05 -2.98
CA PHE A 76 -6.26 -22.14 -1.86
C PHE A 76 -5.52 -20.92 -2.39
N GLU A 77 -6.06 -19.71 -2.24
CA GLU A 77 -5.42 -18.48 -2.73
C GLU A 77 -4.29 -17.99 -1.80
N GLY A 78 -4.21 -18.53 -0.59
CA GLY A 78 -3.13 -18.31 0.37
C GLY A 78 -3.38 -19.05 1.69
N ALA A 79 -2.39 -19.82 2.14
CA ALA A 79 -2.44 -20.57 3.39
C ALA A 79 -1.09 -20.46 4.12
N ALA A 80 -1.07 -19.81 5.28
CA ALA A 80 0.16 -19.50 6.00
C ALA A 80 0.55 -20.63 6.99
N HIS A 81 1.66 -21.36 6.83
CA HIS A 81 2.68 -21.25 5.77
C HIS A 81 3.13 -22.59 5.15
N ALA A 82 2.97 -23.71 5.83
CA ALA A 82 3.05 -25.04 5.20
C ALA A 82 1.71 -25.76 5.38
N ALA A 83 1.11 -26.16 4.27
CA ALA A 83 -0.22 -26.78 4.23
C ALA A 83 -0.11 -28.25 3.81
N GLU A 84 -0.80 -29.13 4.52
CA GLU A 84 -1.08 -30.50 4.08
C GLU A 84 -2.60 -30.66 3.97
N VAL A 85 -3.09 -31.08 2.80
CA VAL A 85 -4.51 -31.20 2.49
C VAL A 85 -4.90 -32.66 2.44
N TYR A 86 -5.99 -33.00 3.12
CA TYR A 86 -6.54 -34.35 3.22
C TYR A 86 -7.97 -34.37 2.71
N LEU A 87 -8.33 -35.44 2.00
CA LEU A 87 -9.70 -35.76 1.59
C LEU A 87 -10.08 -37.11 2.21
N ASP A 88 -11.13 -37.14 3.00
CA ASP A 88 -11.61 -38.34 3.71
C ASP A 88 -10.50 -39.07 4.51
N GLY A 89 -9.54 -38.31 5.06
CA GLY A 89 -8.38 -38.82 5.81
C GLY A 89 -7.16 -39.20 4.96
N GLU A 90 -7.26 -39.19 3.62
CA GLU A 90 -6.12 -39.43 2.72
C GLU A 90 -5.45 -38.11 2.34
N LYS A 91 -4.12 -38.00 2.48
CA LYS A 91 -3.37 -36.82 2.02
C LYS A 91 -3.43 -36.71 0.50
N VAL A 92 -3.96 -35.59 0.00
CA VAL A 92 -4.16 -35.33 -1.44
C VAL A 92 -3.23 -34.25 -1.97
N GLY A 93 -2.63 -33.41 -1.11
CA GLY A 93 -1.69 -32.38 -1.55
C GLY A 93 -0.92 -31.74 -0.40
N GLU A 94 0.12 -31.01 -0.76
CA GLU A 94 0.89 -30.17 0.16
C GLU A 94 1.42 -28.93 -0.55
N HIS A 95 1.64 -27.86 0.21
CA HIS A 95 2.26 -26.63 -0.30
C HIS A 95 3.13 -25.98 0.78
N PHE A 96 4.20 -25.35 0.32
CA PHE A 96 5.24 -24.75 1.16
C PHE A 96 5.45 -23.30 0.73
N GLY A 97 4.80 -22.38 1.44
CA GLY A 97 4.80 -20.96 1.15
C GLY A 97 3.47 -20.34 1.52
N GLY A 98 3.50 -19.18 2.20
CA GLY A 98 2.25 -18.54 2.62
C GLY A 98 1.56 -17.68 1.56
N TYR A 99 2.27 -17.23 0.52
CA TYR A 99 1.92 -16.00 -0.20
C TYR A 99 1.38 -16.20 -1.61
N THR A 100 1.47 -17.43 -2.12
CA THR A 100 1.07 -17.84 -3.46
C THR A 100 -0.08 -18.83 -3.37
N ALA A 101 -0.95 -18.84 -4.38
CA ALA A 101 -2.01 -19.82 -4.47
C ALA A 101 -1.45 -21.20 -4.83
N PHE A 102 -2.12 -22.27 -4.40
CA PHE A 102 -1.83 -23.63 -4.84
C PHE A 102 -3.12 -24.43 -5.07
N THR A 103 -3.03 -25.44 -5.93
CA THR A 103 -4.19 -26.25 -6.34
C THR A 103 -3.92 -27.72 -6.10
N VAL A 104 -4.93 -28.42 -5.58
CA VAL A 104 -4.93 -29.87 -5.37
C VAL A 104 -5.97 -30.50 -6.29
N ASP A 105 -5.58 -31.55 -7.01
CA ASP A 105 -6.48 -32.29 -7.89
C ASP A 105 -7.26 -33.36 -7.10
N LEU A 106 -8.58 -33.20 -7.05
CA LEU A 106 -9.53 -34.12 -6.42
C LEU A 106 -10.31 -34.96 -7.45
N THR A 107 -9.91 -34.90 -8.72
CA THR A 107 -10.55 -35.62 -9.82
C THR A 107 -10.67 -37.11 -9.52
N GLY A 108 -11.89 -37.65 -9.65
CA GLY A 108 -12.19 -39.06 -9.41
C GLY A 108 -12.19 -39.49 -7.94
N ARG A 109 -12.02 -38.55 -6.99
CA ARG A 109 -12.05 -38.81 -5.55
C ARG A 109 -13.31 -38.28 -4.86
N VAL A 110 -14.03 -37.36 -5.51
CA VAL A 110 -15.29 -36.78 -5.03
C VAL A 110 -16.48 -37.40 -5.78
N PHE A 111 -17.53 -37.79 -5.06
CA PHE A 111 -18.68 -38.51 -5.60
C PHE A 111 -19.99 -37.76 -5.33
N PRO A 112 -20.92 -37.75 -6.31
CA PRO A 112 -22.16 -37.00 -6.18
C PRO A 112 -23.01 -37.47 -5.00
N GLY A 113 -23.53 -36.51 -4.23
CA GLY A 113 -24.39 -36.74 -3.06
C GLY A 113 -23.69 -37.35 -1.83
N LYS A 114 -22.39 -37.64 -1.91
CA LYS A 114 -21.59 -38.11 -0.76
C LYS A 114 -21.04 -36.91 0.01
N ASP A 115 -21.08 -37.00 1.34
CA ASP A 115 -20.34 -36.08 2.21
C ASP A 115 -18.85 -36.45 2.21
N HIS A 116 -18.03 -35.46 1.89
CA HIS A 116 -16.58 -35.55 1.85
C HIS A 116 -15.95 -34.56 2.82
N LEU A 117 -15.00 -35.04 3.61
CA LEU A 117 -14.25 -34.18 4.53
C LEU A 117 -12.98 -33.69 3.85
N ILE A 118 -12.86 -32.37 3.71
CA ILE A 118 -11.58 -31.71 3.50
C ILE A 118 -11.01 -31.35 4.87
N ALA A 119 -9.81 -31.82 5.17
CA ALA A 119 -9.04 -31.38 6.34
C ALA A 119 -7.72 -30.74 5.89
N VAL A 120 -7.34 -29.65 6.53
CA VAL A 120 -6.08 -28.95 6.27
C VAL A 120 -5.31 -28.86 7.57
N LYS A 121 -4.14 -29.50 7.59
CA LYS A 121 -3.11 -29.25 8.59
C LYS A 121 -2.30 -28.06 8.12
N LEU A 122 -2.18 -27.05 8.97
CA LEU A 122 -1.46 -25.83 8.63
C LEU A 122 -0.41 -25.53 9.70
N ASP A 123 0.83 -25.31 9.29
CA ASP A 123 1.95 -24.97 10.16
C ASP A 123 2.40 -23.53 9.89
N SER A 124 2.27 -22.67 10.89
CA SER A 124 2.68 -21.26 10.84
C SER A 124 3.94 -20.97 11.65
N ARG A 125 4.65 -22.00 12.12
CA ARG A 125 5.89 -21.82 12.89
C ARG A 125 7.01 -21.30 12.01
N GLU A 126 7.79 -20.37 12.54
CA GLU A 126 8.91 -19.76 11.79
C GLU A 126 10.18 -20.63 11.82
N SER A 127 10.10 -21.82 12.44
CA SER A 127 11.15 -22.85 12.35
C SER A 127 11.13 -23.62 11.03
N LEU A 128 10.16 -23.37 10.15
CA LEU A 128 10.06 -24.00 8.84
C LEU A 128 11.23 -23.61 7.94
N ASN A 129 11.76 -24.57 7.16
CA ASN A 129 12.86 -24.33 6.22
C ASN A 129 12.33 -23.84 4.85
N ILE A 130 11.56 -22.76 4.85
CA ILE A 130 10.92 -22.16 3.67
C ILE A 130 11.04 -20.63 3.72
N PRO A 131 11.14 -19.90 2.58
CA PRO A 131 11.09 -18.44 2.59
C PRO A 131 9.77 -17.91 3.18
N PRO A 132 9.79 -16.82 3.97
CA PRO A 132 10.94 -15.95 4.29
C PRO A 132 11.74 -16.38 5.53
N PHE A 133 11.48 -17.54 6.13
CA PHE A 133 12.01 -17.94 7.44
C PHE A 133 13.47 -18.38 7.42
N GLY A 134 14.09 -18.33 8.60
CA GLY A 134 15.44 -18.83 8.87
C GLY A 134 16.34 -17.85 9.64
N HIS A 135 15.96 -16.57 9.70
CA HIS A 135 16.61 -15.55 10.54
C HIS A 135 15.57 -14.48 10.97
N VAL A 136 16.02 -13.28 11.32
CA VAL A 136 15.17 -12.11 11.62
C VAL A 136 14.34 -11.69 10.40
N ILE A 137 13.17 -11.09 10.64
CA ILE A 137 12.24 -10.58 9.63
C ILE A 137 11.63 -9.27 10.17
N ASP A 138 11.68 -8.17 9.41
CA ASP A 138 11.03 -6.90 9.81
C ASP A 138 9.58 -6.84 9.33
N TYR A 139 8.79 -7.87 9.65
CA TYR A 139 7.33 -7.92 9.54
C TYR A 139 6.83 -9.23 10.13
N MET A 140 5.64 -9.21 10.72
CA MET A 140 4.98 -10.44 11.16
C MET A 140 4.39 -11.23 9.99
N THR A 141 4.43 -12.56 10.09
CA THR A 141 3.99 -13.46 9.01
C THR A 141 2.60 -14.06 9.23
N TYR A 142 2.13 -14.06 10.49
CA TYR A 142 0.80 -14.52 10.91
C TYR A 142 0.53 -16.00 10.55
N GLY A 143 -0.73 -16.42 10.61
CA GLY A 143 -1.11 -17.80 10.31
C GLY A 143 -2.58 -17.90 9.89
N GLY A 144 -2.96 -19.02 9.29
CA GLY A 144 -4.34 -19.32 8.94
C GLY A 144 -4.62 -19.36 7.44
N LEU A 145 -5.87 -19.71 7.10
CA LEU A 145 -6.41 -19.63 5.75
C LEU A 145 -6.85 -18.18 5.49
N TYR A 146 -5.86 -17.31 5.30
CA TYR A 146 -6.03 -15.86 5.27
C TYR A 146 -6.44 -15.31 3.89
N ARG A 147 -6.66 -16.19 2.91
CA ARG A 147 -7.28 -15.90 1.61
C ARG A 147 -8.30 -16.98 1.26
N GLU A 148 -9.03 -16.74 0.20
CA GLU A 148 -10.15 -17.53 -0.25
C GLU A 148 -9.76 -18.95 -0.68
N VAL A 149 -10.73 -19.85 -0.59
CA VAL A 149 -10.66 -21.23 -1.08
C VAL A 149 -11.84 -21.46 -2.02
N PHE A 150 -11.61 -22.14 -3.13
CA PHE A 150 -12.68 -22.50 -4.05
C PHE A 150 -12.44 -23.84 -4.73
N LEU A 151 -13.52 -24.42 -5.23
CA LEU A 151 -13.52 -25.62 -6.04
C LEU A 151 -13.81 -25.26 -7.51
N ASP A 152 -12.90 -25.60 -8.40
CA ASP A 152 -13.10 -25.51 -9.84
C ASP A 152 -13.50 -26.87 -10.41
N ILE A 153 -14.75 -26.96 -10.85
CA ILE A 153 -15.29 -28.13 -11.54
C ILE A 153 -15.38 -27.80 -13.03
N THR A 154 -14.57 -28.49 -13.80
CA THR A 154 -14.37 -28.25 -15.24
C THR A 154 -14.65 -29.49 -16.05
N ARG A 155 -14.85 -29.32 -17.36
CA ARG A 155 -14.97 -30.46 -18.28
C ARG A 155 -13.70 -31.32 -18.30
N PRO A 156 -13.76 -32.56 -18.82
CA PRO A 156 -12.60 -33.46 -18.83
C PRO A 156 -11.38 -32.91 -19.57
N VAL A 157 -11.59 -32.03 -20.54
CA VAL A 157 -10.56 -31.23 -21.20
C VAL A 157 -10.92 -29.77 -20.97
N TYR A 158 -9.97 -29.00 -20.47
CA TYR A 158 -10.17 -27.59 -20.12
C TYR A 158 -8.95 -26.75 -20.43
N ILE A 159 -9.12 -25.43 -20.45
CA ILE A 159 -8.02 -24.48 -20.60
C ILE A 159 -7.46 -24.21 -19.20
N GLU A 160 -6.24 -24.68 -18.93
CA GLU A 160 -5.59 -24.57 -17.63
C GLU A 160 -4.94 -23.19 -17.44
N ASP A 161 -4.43 -22.62 -18.52
CA ASP A 161 -3.65 -21.39 -18.51
C ASP A 161 -3.76 -20.67 -19.86
N SER A 162 -3.79 -19.33 -19.80
CA SER A 162 -3.79 -18.44 -20.96
C SER A 162 -2.91 -17.23 -20.63
N TYR A 163 -1.77 -17.14 -21.30
CA TYR A 163 -0.84 -16.02 -21.18
C TYR A 163 -0.99 -15.08 -22.38
N ILE A 164 -1.34 -13.82 -22.09
CA ILE A 164 -1.58 -12.81 -23.10
C ILE A 164 -0.42 -11.83 -23.13
N ARG A 165 0.12 -11.62 -24.32
CA ARG A 165 1.21 -10.69 -24.59
C ARG A 165 0.79 -9.71 -25.66
N THR A 166 1.24 -8.46 -25.52
CA THR A 166 0.94 -7.40 -26.48
C THR A 166 2.21 -6.68 -26.88
N ASP A 167 2.34 -6.39 -28.17
CA ASP A 167 3.48 -5.68 -28.74
C ASP A 167 3.05 -4.83 -29.94
N ARG A 168 4.01 -4.09 -30.52
CA ARG A 168 3.72 -3.07 -31.54
C ARG A 168 2.65 -2.07 -31.07
N ILE A 169 2.72 -1.70 -29.80
CA ILE A 169 1.68 -0.93 -29.12
C ILE A 169 1.50 0.47 -29.71
N LEU A 170 2.56 1.00 -30.32
CA LEU A 170 2.59 2.31 -30.99
C LEU A 170 2.15 2.26 -32.47
N ASP A 171 1.97 1.07 -33.05
CA ASP A 171 1.49 0.92 -34.41
C ASP A 171 -0.05 1.06 -34.45
N GLU A 172 -0.60 1.39 -35.63
CA GLU A 172 -2.05 1.42 -35.85
C GLU A 172 -2.69 0.06 -35.54
N LYS A 173 -2.02 -1.00 -35.99
CA LYS A 173 -2.34 -2.38 -35.69
C LYS A 173 -1.41 -2.93 -34.63
N LYS A 174 -1.97 -3.21 -33.46
CA LYS A 174 -1.26 -3.83 -32.34
C LYS A 174 -1.25 -5.33 -32.55
N ARG A 175 -0.22 -6.00 -32.06
CA ARG A 175 -0.13 -7.45 -32.17
C ARG A 175 -0.40 -8.07 -30.80
N LEU A 176 -1.33 -9.03 -30.83
CA LEU A 176 -1.84 -9.77 -29.68
C LEU A 176 -1.35 -11.21 -29.81
N ARG A 177 -0.64 -11.69 -28.80
CA ARG A 177 -0.10 -13.05 -28.73
C ARG A 177 -0.70 -13.78 -27.55
N ILE A 178 -1.04 -15.05 -27.77
CA ILE A 178 -1.63 -15.91 -26.77
C ILE A 178 -0.80 -17.18 -26.74
N ASP A 179 -0.33 -17.56 -25.57
CA ASP A 179 0.25 -18.87 -25.30
C ASP A 179 -0.61 -19.52 -24.22
N GLY A 180 -1.11 -20.73 -24.46
CA GLY A 180 -1.99 -21.40 -23.51
C GLY A 180 -1.69 -22.87 -23.33
N ARG A 181 -2.27 -23.43 -22.27
CA ARG A 181 -2.13 -24.84 -21.90
C ARG A 181 -3.51 -25.46 -21.67
N LEU A 182 -3.70 -26.66 -22.21
CA LEU A 182 -4.86 -27.49 -21.94
C LEU A 182 -4.56 -28.45 -20.80
N GLY A 183 -5.50 -28.55 -19.85
CA GLY A 183 -5.52 -29.52 -18.78
C GLY A 183 -6.49 -30.67 -19.07
N GLY A 184 -6.25 -31.81 -18.43
CA GLY A 184 -7.07 -33.03 -18.57
C GLY A 184 -7.41 -33.64 -17.21
N ALA A 185 -8.59 -34.25 -17.09
CA ALA A 185 -9.00 -34.99 -15.91
C ALA A 185 -8.21 -36.31 -15.76
N GLY A 186 -7.38 -36.43 -14.70
CA GLY A 186 -6.53 -37.60 -14.44
C GLY A 186 -5.34 -37.76 -15.40
N SER A 187 -4.56 -38.83 -15.27
CA SER A 187 -3.37 -39.11 -16.13
C SER A 187 -3.71 -39.54 -17.57
N ALA A 188 -4.92 -39.32 -18.05
CA ALA A 188 -5.45 -39.98 -19.23
C ALA A 188 -5.35 -39.11 -20.49
N THR A 189 -4.37 -39.42 -21.34
CA THR A 189 -4.45 -39.75 -22.80
C THR A 189 -5.43 -39.06 -23.77
N GLY A 190 -6.44 -38.31 -23.33
CA GLY A 190 -7.42 -37.61 -24.18
C GLY A 190 -6.91 -36.30 -24.76
N VAL A 191 -6.26 -35.45 -23.95
CA VAL A 191 -5.69 -34.15 -24.39
C VAL A 191 -4.58 -34.35 -25.43
N ARG A 192 -3.79 -35.42 -25.31
CA ARG A 192 -2.63 -35.67 -26.20
C ARG A 192 -2.98 -36.29 -27.55
N ASN A 193 -4.16 -36.88 -27.69
CA ASN A 193 -4.52 -37.72 -28.84
C ASN A 193 -5.71 -37.19 -29.67
N ALA A 194 -6.23 -36.01 -29.35
CA ALA A 194 -7.33 -35.36 -30.07
C ALA A 194 -6.90 -33.99 -30.59
N GLU A 195 -7.48 -33.59 -31.73
CA GLU A 195 -7.40 -32.22 -32.23
C GLU A 195 -8.49 -31.40 -31.55
N HIS A 196 -8.10 -30.28 -30.95
CA HIS A 196 -9.00 -29.34 -30.26
C HIS A 196 -9.07 -28.03 -31.04
N SER A 197 -10.23 -27.37 -30.97
CA SER A 197 -10.54 -26.13 -31.66
C SER A 197 -10.91 -25.04 -30.65
N ILE A 198 -10.08 -23.99 -30.59
CA ILE A 198 -10.19 -22.92 -29.60
C ILE A 198 -10.61 -21.64 -30.31
N ARG A 199 -11.81 -21.15 -30.03
CA ARG A 199 -12.28 -19.84 -30.46
C ARG A 199 -11.71 -18.77 -29.54
N ILE A 200 -11.11 -17.74 -30.12
CA ILE A 200 -10.61 -16.58 -29.40
C ILE A 200 -11.54 -15.40 -29.67
N THR A 201 -11.98 -14.75 -28.60
CA THR A 201 -12.82 -13.55 -28.63
C THR A 201 -12.21 -12.49 -27.73
N LEU A 202 -12.01 -11.29 -28.26
CA LEU A 202 -11.63 -10.09 -27.52
C LEU A 202 -12.91 -9.35 -27.13
N MET A 203 -13.05 -9.09 -25.84
CA MET A 203 -14.21 -8.44 -25.24
C MET A 203 -13.78 -7.22 -24.43
N ASP A 204 -14.72 -6.29 -24.29
CA ASP A 204 -14.68 -5.24 -23.29
C ASP A 204 -14.98 -5.84 -21.90
N THR A 205 -14.72 -5.08 -20.83
CA THR A 205 -14.98 -5.51 -19.45
C THR A 205 -16.46 -5.61 -19.11
N ASP A 206 -17.35 -5.01 -19.92
CA ASP A 206 -18.80 -5.13 -19.80
C ASP A 206 -19.37 -6.37 -20.53
N GLY A 207 -18.51 -7.18 -21.16
CA GLY A 207 -18.88 -8.38 -21.92
C GLY A 207 -19.18 -8.11 -23.40
N THR A 208 -19.09 -6.87 -23.88
CA THR A 208 -19.28 -6.55 -25.30
C THR A 208 -18.14 -7.11 -26.15
N GLU A 209 -18.46 -7.85 -27.21
CA GLU A 209 -17.47 -8.33 -28.17
C GLU A 209 -16.87 -7.16 -28.98
N ILE A 210 -15.54 -7.02 -28.91
CA ILE A 210 -14.78 -6.01 -29.67
C ILE A 210 -14.26 -6.63 -30.98
N ALA A 211 -13.76 -7.87 -30.92
CA ALA A 211 -13.28 -8.60 -32.08
C ALA A 211 -13.28 -10.12 -31.84
N ALA A 212 -13.53 -10.91 -32.88
CA ALA A 212 -13.33 -12.36 -32.88
C ALA A 212 -12.19 -12.71 -33.84
N PRO A 213 -10.92 -12.62 -33.40
CA PRO A 213 -9.78 -12.66 -34.31
C PRO A 213 -9.54 -14.02 -34.97
N GLY A 214 -10.09 -15.11 -34.41
CA GLY A 214 -10.14 -16.39 -35.12
C GLY A 214 -10.34 -17.63 -34.24
N THR A 215 -10.19 -18.80 -34.88
CA THR A 215 -10.20 -20.11 -34.24
C THR A 215 -8.87 -20.81 -34.50
N ILE A 216 -8.32 -21.44 -33.47
CA ILE A 216 -7.02 -22.11 -33.49
C ILE A 216 -7.24 -23.61 -33.35
N SER A 217 -6.59 -24.42 -34.18
CA SER A 217 -6.48 -25.86 -33.94
C SER A 217 -5.23 -26.16 -33.11
N CYS A 218 -5.32 -27.01 -32.09
CA CYS A 218 -4.16 -27.55 -31.40
C CYS A 218 -4.22 -29.07 -31.23
N SER A 219 -3.08 -29.71 -31.42
CA SER A 219 -2.86 -31.12 -31.08
C SER A 219 -1.84 -31.20 -29.94
N GLY A 220 -2.26 -31.66 -28.76
CA GLY A 220 -1.41 -31.72 -27.56
C GLY A 220 -1.84 -30.75 -26.45
N GLU A 221 -0.95 -30.55 -25.48
CA GLU A 221 -1.24 -29.81 -24.23
C GLU A 221 -1.00 -28.30 -24.36
N SER A 222 -0.39 -27.80 -25.44
CA SER A 222 -0.06 -26.38 -25.59
C SER A 222 -0.56 -25.84 -26.91
N PHE A 223 -0.97 -24.58 -26.92
CA PHE A 223 -1.38 -23.85 -28.11
C PHE A 223 -0.79 -22.44 -28.10
N SER A 224 -0.61 -21.87 -29.29
CA SER A 224 -0.21 -20.48 -29.43
C SER A 224 -0.88 -19.83 -30.64
N ALA A 225 -1.13 -18.54 -30.56
CA ALA A 225 -1.69 -17.76 -31.65
C ALA A 225 -1.24 -16.30 -31.62
N GLU A 226 -1.32 -15.66 -32.78
CA GLU A 226 -0.96 -14.27 -32.99
C GLU A 226 -2.03 -13.61 -33.88
N PHE A 227 -2.47 -12.41 -33.48
CA PHE A 227 -3.50 -11.65 -34.16
C PHE A 227 -3.11 -10.16 -34.27
N GLU A 228 -3.55 -9.50 -35.34
CA GLU A 228 -3.48 -8.04 -35.46
C GLU A 228 -4.82 -7.41 -35.02
N ILE A 229 -4.77 -6.50 -34.06
CA ILE A 229 -5.94 -5.84 -33.47
C ILE A 229 -5.84 -4.33 -33.71
N SER A 230 -6.93 -3.70 -34.12
CA SER A 230 -7.07 -2.25 -34.33
C SER A 230 -8.17 -1.69 -33.43
N GLY A 231 -8.20 -0.37 -33.23
CA GLY A 231 -9.30 0.29 -32.53
C GLY A 231 -9.36 0.05 -31.01
N VAL A 232 -8.24 -0.36 -30.40
CA VAL A 232 -8.11 -0.52 -28.95
C VAL A 232 -7.30 0.62 -28.34
N GLU A 233 -7.64 0.95 -27.10
CA GLU A 233 -6.98 1.99 -26.30
C GLU A 233 -5.85 1.39 -25.46
N LEU A 234 -4.90 2.26 -25.06
CA LEU A 234 -3.75 1.85 -24.27
C LEU A 234 -4.03 2.00 -22.78
N TRP A 235 -3.51 1.06 -22.00
CA TRP A 235 -3.48 1.19 -20.56
C TRP A 235 -2.34 2.11 -20.12
N SER A 236 -2.66 3.03 -19.22
CA SER A 236 -1.70 3.86 -18.50
C SER A 236 -2.23 4.21 -17.11
N PRO A 237 -1.39 4.77 -16.20
CA PRO A 237 -1.87 5.27 -14.91
C PRO A 237 -3.02 6.26 -14.98
N ASP A 238 -3.12 7.05 -16.05
CA ASP A 238 -4.19 8.06 -16.20
C ASP A 238 -5.37 7.55 -17.05
N HIS A 239 -5.15 6.48 -17.82
CA HIS A 239 -6.15 5.83 -18.68
C HIS A 239 -6.07 4.30 -18.54
N PRO A 240 -6.59 3.70 -17.45
CA PRO A 240 -6.41 2.28 -17.15
C PRO A 240 -7.38 1.37 -17.94
N ARG A 241 -7.33 1.42 -19.28
CA ARG A 241 -8.21 0.59 -20.13
C ARG A 241 -7.86 -0.90 -20.00
N LEU A 242 -8.85 -1.72 -19.66
CA LEU A 242 -8.73 -3.18 -19.59
C LEU A 242 -9.58 -3.86 -20.66
N TYR A 243 -9.20 -5.08 -21.01
CA TYR A 243 -9.92 -5.96 -21.93
C TYR A 243 -9.97 -7.38 -21.36
N VAL A 244 -10.91 -8.18 -21.86
CA VAL A 244 -11.01 -9.60 -21.54
C VAL A 244 -10.81 -10.42 -22.81
N LEU A 245 -9.88 -11.36 -22.78
CA LEU A 245 -9.76 -12.37 -23.82
C LEU A 245 -10.48 -13.64 -23.36
N ARG A 246 -11.45 -14.09 -24.13
CA ARG A 246 -12.11 -15.38 -23.93
C ARG A 246 -11.55 -16.41 -24.91
N ALA A 247 -10.96 -17.46 -24.37
CA ALA A 247 -10.61 -18.67 -25.11
C ALA A 247 -11.68 -19.73 -24.81
N GLU A 248 -12.32 -20.27 -25.85
CA GLU A 248 -13.43 -21.21 -25.75
C GLU A 248 -13.17 -22.45 -26.60
N LEU A 249 -13.18 -23.62 -25.97
CA LEU A 249 -13.05 -24.93 -26.62
C LEU A 249 -14.36 -25.32 -27.32
N GLU A 250 -14.27 -26.21 -28.31
CA GLU A 250 -15.44 -26.80 -28.98
C GLU A 250 -16.38 -27.54 -28.04
N ASN A 251 -15.86 -27.97 -26.89
CA ASN A 251 -16.67 -28.61 -25.86
C ASN A 251 -17.43 -27.60 -25.01
N GLY A 252 -17.32 -26.28 -25.23
CA GLY A 252 -18.00 -25.23 -24.47
C GLY A 252 -17.33 -24.87 -23.14
N GLU A 253 -16.15 -25.42 -22.83
CA GLU A 253 -15.31 -24.93 -21.75
C GLU A 253 -14.63 -23.63 -22.19
N SER A 254 -14.57 -22.63 -21.31
CA SER A 254 -13.89 -21.38 -21.61
C SER A 254 -13.10 -20.84 -20.44
N LEU A 255 -12.02 -20.15 -20.75
CA LEU A 255 -11.24 -19.36 -19.81
C LEU A 255 -11.25 -17.89 -20.28
N GLU A 256 -11.60 -17.01 -19.35
CA GLU A 256 -11.51 -15.57 -19.53
C GLU A 256 -10.27 -15.05 -18.83
N THR A 257 -9.50 -14.21 -19.52
CA THR A 257 -8.26 -13.65 -19.00
C THR A 257 -8.26 -12.15 -19.25
N ARG A 258 -8.22 -11.39 -18.15
CA ARG A 258 -8.13 -9.93 -18.18
C ARG A 258 -6.70 -9.48 -18.47
N PHE A 259 -6.55 -8.50 -19.34
CA PHE A 259 -5.25 -7.94 -19.74
C PHE A 259 -5.41 -6.50 -20.24
N ALA A 260 -4.31 -5.89 -20.69
CA ALA A 260 -4.39 -4.65 -21.44
C ALA A 260 -3.28 -4.49 -22.49
N PHE A 261 -3.50 -3.55 -23.42
CA PHE A 261 -2.50 -3.12 -24.39
C PHE A 261 -1.61 -2.04 -23.77
N ARG A 262 -0.35 -2.38 -23.50
CA ARG A 262 0.66 -1.40 -23.05
C ARG A 262 2.07 -1.92 -23.28
N GLU A 263 3.01 -1.01 -23.46
CA GLU A 263 4.44 -1.33 -23.62
C GLU A 263 5.25 -0.74 -22.47
N ILE A 264 6.10 -1.56 -21.85
CA ILE A 264 7.10 -1.10 -20.88
C ILE A 264 8.46 -1.15 -21.55
N ALA A 265 9.23 -0.06 -21.42
CA ALA A 265 10.64 -0.07 -21.73
C ALA A 265 11.44 0.54 -20.57
N VAL A 266 12.44 -0.19 -20.10
CA VAL A 266 13.36 0.27 -19.07
C VAL A 266 14.74 0.43 -19.67
N ARG A 267 15.28 1.65 -19.59
CA ARG A 267 16.55 2.03 -20.20
C ARG A 267 17.46 2.67 -19.16
N SER A 268 18.73 2.82 -19.52
CA SER A 268 19.75 3.44 -18.66
C SER A 268 19.43 4.89 -18.29
N ASP A 269 18.57 5.55 -19.07
CA ASP A 269 18.19 6.96 -18.98
C ASP A 269 16.73 7.17 -18.53
N GLY A 270 15.95 6.13 -18.22
CA GLY A 270 14.58 6.29 -17.72
C GLY A 270 13.66 5.09 -17.86
N PHE A 271 12.50 5.22 -17.22
CA PHE A 271 11.36 4.32 -17.38
C PHE A 271 10.39 4.91 -18.39
N PHE A 272 9.91 4.09 -19.32
CA PHE A 272 9.00 4.48 -20.38
C PHE A 272 7.78 3.56 -20.40
N LEU A 273 6.60 4.17 -20.49
CA LEU A 273 5.33 3.49 -20.67
C LEU A 273 4.69 4.01 -21.95
N ASN A 274 4.35 3.12 -22.88
CA ASN A 274 3.78 3.48 -24.19
C ASN A 274 4.63 4.54 -24.93
N GLY A 275 5.96 4.40 -24.87
CA GLY A 275 6.91 5.34 -25.48
C GLY A 275 7.13 6.65 -24.70
N GLU A 276 6.31 6.95 -23.69
CA GLU A 276 6.42 8.18 -22.90
C GLU A 276 7.24 7.97 -21.63
N ARG A 277 8.14 8.91 -21.36
CA ARG A 277 9.01 8.86 -20.18
C ARG A 277 8.22 9.22 -18.92
N MET A 278 8.34 8.38 -17.89
CA MET A 278 7.66 8.57 -16.61
C MET A 278 8.62 8.39 -15.44
N LYS A 279 8.48 9.24 -14.42
CA LYS A 279 9.18 9.07 -13.13
C LYS A 279 8.28 8.26 -12.20
N LEU A 280 8.81 7.17 -11.65
CA LEU A 280 8.10 6.35 -10.68
C LEU A 280 8.10 7.04 -9.31
N ARG A 281 6.91 7.26 -8.76
CA ARG A 281 6.69 7.84 -7.42
C ARG A 281 5.79 6.87 -6.66
N GLY A 282 6.39 6.06 -5.81
CA GLY A 282 5.68 5.04 -5.06
C GLY A 282 6.03 4.96 -3.58
N LEU A 283 5.37 4.02 -2.92
CA LEU A 283 5.61 3.60 -1.54
C LEU A 283 5.65 2.07 -1.47
N ASN A 284 6.28 1.56 -0.43
CA ASN A 284 6.21 0.15 -0.05
C ASN A 284 4.93 -0.11 0.76
N ARG A 285 4.24 -1.21 0.46
CA ARG A 285 2.98 -1.61 1.09
C ARG A 285 3.09 -3.04 1.59
N HIS A 286 2.83 -3.27 2.89
CA HIS A 286 2.56 -4.61 3.44
C HIS A 286 1.09 -5.00 3.23
N GLN A 287 0.70 -6.26 3.46
CA GLN A 287 -0.72 -6.66 3.48
C GLN A 287 -1.28 -6.83 4.90
N SER A 288 -0.60 -6.28 5.92
CA SER A 288 -0.98 -6.40 7.32
C SER A 288 -1.99 -5.33 7.75
N TYR A 289 -2.92 -5.77 8.61
CA TYR A 289 -3.92 -4.96 9.26
C TYR A 289 -3.89 -5.24 10.77
N PRO A 290 -4.22 -4.25 11.61
CA PRO A 290 -4.38 -4.44 13.05
C PRO A 290 -5.25 -5.66 13.36
N PHE A 291 -4.88 -6.39 14.41
CA PHE A 291 -5.61 -7.53 14.97
C PHE A 291 -5.58 -8.81 14.13
N VAL A 292 -5.94 -8.74 12.84
CA VAL A 292 -6.14 -9.93 11.99
C VAL A 292 -5.01 -10.24 11.03
N GLY A 293 -3.93 -9.45 11.07
CA GLY A 293 -2.77 -9.68 10.20
C GLY A 293 -3.15 -9.60 8.74
N TYR A 294 -3.06 -10.71 8.01
CA TYR A 294 -3.32 -10.76 6.57
C TYR A 294 -4.76 -11.11 6.18
N ALA A 295 -5.60 -11.54 7.13
CA ALA A 295 -6.94 -12.06 6.87
C ALA A 295 -7.98 -10.95 6.67
N MET A 296 -7.96 -10.32 5.49
CA MET A 296 -8.93 -9.29 5.10
C MET A 296 -9.48 -9.53 3.67
N PRO A 297 -10.78 -9.30 3.43
CA PRO A 297 -11.43 -9.56 2.15
C PRO A 297 -11.10 -8.50 1.09
N ALA A 298 -11.67 -8.69 -0.11
CA ALA A 298 -11.45 -7.85 -1.28
C ALA A 298 -11.59 -6.34 -1.00
N SER A 299 -12.62 -5.92 -0.24
CA SER A 299 -12.92 -4.50 0.00
C SER A 299 -11.74 -3.75 0.62
N VAL A 300 -11.13 -4.28 1.67
CA VAL A 300 -9.98 -3.64 2.34
C VAL A 300 -8.71 -3.70 1.47
N GLN A 301 -8.50 -4.79 0.73
CA GLN A 301 -7.38 -4.90 -0.20
C GLN A 301 -7.48 -3.86 -1.32
N ARG A 302 -8.68 -3.67 -1.87
CA ARG A 302 -8.95 -2.65 -2.91
C ARG A 302 -8.81 -1.23 -2.35
N LEU A 303 -9.26 -1.00 -1.11
CA LEU A 303 -9.12 0.29 -0.43
C LEU A 303 -7.66 0.73 -0.28
N ASP A 304 -6.74 -0.17 0.07
CA ASP A 304 -5.31 0.16 0.17
C ASP A 304 -4.75 0.67 -1.17
N ALA A 305 -5.16 0.08 -2.30
CA ALA A 305 -4.77 0.55 -3.64
C ALA A 305 -5.38 1.94 -3.95
N ASP A 306 -6.65 2.15 -3.57
CA ASP A 306 -7.34 3.43 -3.74
C ASP A 306 -6.70 4.55 -2.90
N ILE A 307 -6.26 4.27 -1.68
CA ILE A 307 -5.53 5.25 -0.85
C ILE A 307 -4.20 5.63 -1.50
N LEU A 308 -3.43 4.66 -1.99
CA LEU A 308 -2.17 4.91 -2.68
C LEU A 308 -2.36 5.80 -3.92
N LYS A 309 -3.35 5.49 -4.75
CA LYS A 309 -3.62 6.22 -6.00
C LYS A 309 -4.30 7.56 -5.75
N TYR A 310 -5.43 7.57 -5.06
CA TYR A 310 -6.35 8.69 -4.99
C TYR A 310 -6.22 9.55 -3.74
N GLU A 311 -5.60 9.09 -2.65
CA GLU A 311 -5.31 9.96 -1.49
C GLU A 311 -3.87 10.46 -1.52
N LEU A 312 -2.92 9.59 -1.83
CA LEU A 312 -1.49 9.90 -1.84
C LEU A 312 -0.96 10.32 -3.22
N GLY A 313 -1.75 10.17 -4.30
CA GLY A 313 -1.35 10.61 -5.64
C GLY A 313 -0.16 9.83 -6.20
N LEU A 314 -0.02 8.54 -5.87
CA LEU A 314 1.09 7.72 -6.36
C LEU A 314 0.77 7.12 -7.73
N ASN A 315 1.81 6.85 -8.52
CA ASN A 315 1.69 6.12 -9.79
C ASN A 315 2.29 4.72 -9.74
N ALA A 316 2.96 4.35 -8.64
CA ALA A 316 3.52 3.03 -8.44
C ALA A 316 3.45 2.57 -6.97
N VAL A 317 3.48 1.26 -6.74
CA VAL A 317 3.56 0.61 -5.43
C VAL A 317 4.50 -0.60 -5.50
N ARG A 318 5.20 -0.88 -4.40
CA ARG A 318 5.97 -2.11 -4.20
C ARG A 318 5.29 -3.01 -3.16
N THR A 319 5.10 -4.29 -3.49
CA THR A 319 4.50 -5.28 -2.57
C THR A 319 5.55 -5.89 -1.64
N SER A 320 5.99 -5.10 -0.66
CA SER A 320 6.98 -5.51 0.34
C SER A 320 6.42 -6.61 1.26
N HIS A 321 6.99 -7.81 1.36
CA HIS A 321 8.10 -8.39 0.59
C HIS A 321 7.71 -9.77 0.06
N TYR A 322 6.58 -9.81 -0.63
CA TYR A 322 5.91 -11.04 -1.06
C TYR A 322 4.77 -10.74 -2.05
N PRO A 323 4.29 -11.74 -2.82
CA PRO A 323 3.09 -11.61 -3.62
C PRO A 323 1.86 -11.32 -2.74
N GLN A 324 1.08 -10.31 -3.11
CA GLN A 324 -0.08 -9.85 -2.35
C GLN A 324 -1.41 -10.33 -2.94
N SER A 325 -2.52 -10.04 -2.27
CA SER A 325 -3.85 -10.50 -2.70
C SER A 325 -4.14 -10.10 -4.15
N ARG A 326 -4.75 -11.00 -4.92
CA ARG A 326 -5.23 -10.72 -6.27
C ARG A 326 -6.16 -9.52 -6.30
N HIS A 327 -7.03 -9.35 -5.30
CA HIS A 327 -7.90 -8.18 -5.18
C HIS A 327 -7.15 -6.84 -5.17
N PHE A 328 -5.97 -6.79 -4.55
CA PHE A 328 -5.12 -5.59 -4.55
C PHE A 328 -4.52 -5.36 -5.94
N ILE A 329 -3.98 -6.40 -6.59
CA ILE A 329 -3.36 -6.29 -7.92
C ILE A 329 -4.41 -6.00 -9.00
N ASP A 330 -5.56 -6.65 -8.93
CA ASP A 330 -6.73 -6.41 -9.75
C ASP A 330 -7.18 -4.95 -9.66
N ARG A 331 -7.21 -4.40 -8.45
CA ARG A 331 -7.53 -2.99 -8.27
C ARG A 331 -6.46 -2.09 -8.88
N CYS A 332 -5.18 -2.44 -8.75
CA CYS A 332 -4.08 -1.70 -9.38
C CYS A 332 -4.22 -1.65 -10.90
N ASP A 333 -4.68 -2.74 -11.53
CA ASP A 333 -4.99 -2.76 -12.97
C ASP A 333 -6.13 -1.80 -13.30
N GLU A 334 -7.21 -1.83 -12.53
CA GLU A 334 -8.42 -1.04 -12.75
C GLU A 334 -8.23 0.47 -12.56
N ILE A 335 -7.33 0.88 -11.65
CA ILE A 335 -7.14 2.29 -11.30
C ILE A 335 -5.85 2.92 -11.87
N GLY A 336 -5.05 2.14 -12.60
CA GLY A 336 -3.81 2.65 -13.17
C GLY A 336 -2.74 2.92 -12.11
N LEU A 337 -2.38 1.88 -11.34
CA LEU A 337 -1.30 1.92 -10.35
C LEU A 337 -0.24 0.87 -10.73
N LEU A 338 0.98 1.28 -11.06
CA LEU A 338 2.04 0.34 -11.45
C LEU A 338 2.54 -0.48 -10.24
N VAL A 339 2.80 -1.77 -10.43
CA VAL A 339 3.21 -2.68 -9.35
C VAL A 339 4.60 -3.24 -9.60
N PHE A 340 5.48 -3.07 -8.60
CA PHE A 340 6.68 -3.87 -8.43
C PHE A 340 6.37 -4.98 -7.41
N THR A 341 6.32 -6.23 -7.87
CA THR A 341 6.09 -7.39 -7.00
C THR A 341 7.32 -8.28 -6.92
N GLU A 342 7.48 -8.99 -5.80
CA GLU A 342 8.66 -9.80 -5.50
C GLU A 342 8.33 -11.08 -4.76
N ILE A 343 9.23 -12.07 -4.82
CA ILE A 343 9.11 -13.32 -4.07
C ILE A 343 9.22 -13.10 -2.56
N PRO A 344 8.63 -13.99 -1.73
CA PRO A 344 8.73 -13.91 -0.27
C PRO A 344 10.18 -13.93 0.21
N GLY A 345 10.58 -12.92 0.99
CA GLY A 345 11.95 -12.90 1.52
C GLY A 345 12.30 -11.71 2.41
N TRP A 346 13.23 -11.92 3.33
CA TRP A 346 13.87 -10.86 4.10
C TRP A 346 15.28 -11.29 4.51
N GLN A 347 16.30 -10.76 3.85
CA GLN A 347 17.77 -10.93 4.01
C GLN A 347 18.34 -12.36 3.97
N HIS A 348 17.72 -13.31 4.67
CA HIS A 348 18.17 -14.68 4.83
C HIS A 348 18.11 -15.48 3.53
N ILE A 349 19.18 -16.23 3.25
CA ILE A 349 19.22 -17.27 2.24
C ILE A 349 19.51 -18.59 2.98
N GLY A 350 18.60 -19.55 2.87
CA GLY A 350 18.73 -20.86 3.49
C GLY A 350 19.59 -21.85 2.69
N ASN A 351 19.46 -23.12 3.06
CA ASN A 351 20.10 -24.24 2.35
C ASN A 351 19.44 -24.51 0.98
N GLU A 352 19.89 -25.56 0.28
CA GLU A 352 19.36 -25.87 -1.05
C GLU A 352 17.85 -26.13 -1.06
N VAL A 353 17.30 -26.83 -0.06
CA VAL A 353 15.85 -27.08 0.05
C VAL A 353 15.09 -25.76 0.14
N TRP A 354 15.59 -24.82 0.95
CA TRP A 354 15.02 -23.48 1.06
C TRP A 354 15.08 -22.72 -0.27
N LYS A 355 16.21 -22.82 -0.99
CA LYS A 355 16.40 -22.18 -2.31
C LYS A 355 15.46 -22.78 -3.37
N GLU A 356 15.22 -24.08 -3.36
CA GLU A 356 14.24 -24.72 -4.25
C GLU A 356 12.83 -24.19 -4.00
N HIS A 357 12.45 -23.97 -2.74
CA HIS A 357 11.17 -23.32 -2.42
C HIS A 357 11.12 -21.87 -2.95
N ALA A 358 12.19 -21.09 -2.77
CA ALA A 358 12.25 -19.73 -3.31
C ALA A 358 12.15 -19.69 -4.85
N ILE A 359 12.79 -20.63 -5.55
CA ILE A 359 12.71 -20.76 -7.01
C ILE A 359 11.29 -21.14 -7.43
N ARG A 360 10.63 -22.06 -6.71
CA ARG A 360 9.22 -22.37 -6.93
C ARG A 360 8.32 -21.15 -6.72
N HIS A 361 8.60 -20.31 -5.71
CA HIS A 361 7.86 -19.07 -5.50
C HIS A 361 8.02 -18.06 -6.65
N VAL A 362 9.16 -18.05 -7.37
CA VAL A 362 9.31 -17.26 -8.60
C VAL A 362 8.34 -17.76 -9.68
N GLU A 363 8.29 -19.08 -9.88
CA GLU A 363 7.38 -19.69 -10.85
C GLU A 363 5.92 -19.42 -10.51
N GLU A 364 5.53 -19.67 -9.27
CA GLU A 364 4.17 -19.44 -8.77
C GLU A 364 3.76 -17.98 -8.90
N MET A 365 4.62 -17.04 -8.48
CA MET A 365 4.36 -15.60 -8.62
C MET A 365 4.16 -15.21 -10.09
N ILE A 366 5.08 -15.58 -10.99
CA ILE A 366 4.98 -15.12 -12.38
C ILE A 366 3.77 -15.76 -13.07
N LEU A 367 3.57 -17.07 -12.93
CA LEU A 367 2.44 -17.76 -13.57
C LEU A 367 1.09 -17.23 -13.09
N GLN A 368 0.97 -16.89 -11.81
CA GLN A 368 -0.29 -16.41 -11.24
C GLN A 368 -0.60 -14.95 -11.59
N TYR A 369 0.42 -14.13 -11.91
CA TYR A 369 0.26 -12.69 -12.02
C TYR A 369 0.69 -12.07 -13.38
N ARG A 370 1.28 -12.84 -14.31
CA ARG A 370 1.82 -12.30 -15.59
C ARG A 370 0.82 -11.65 -16.55
N ASN A 371 -0.48 -11.82 -16.34
CA ASN A 371 -1.50 -11.14 -17.15
C ASN A 371 -1.86 -9.73 -16.62
N HIS A 372 -1.46 -9.37 -15.39
CA HIS A 372 -1.78 -8.06 -14.82
C HIS A 372 -1.00 -6.93 -15.53
N PRO A 373 -1.68 -5.97 -16.17
CA PRO A 373 -1.01 -4.83 -16.78
C PRO A 373 -0.35 -3.92 -15.75
N SER A 374 -0.82 -3.84 -14.51
CA SER A 374 -0.18 -3.03 -13.46
C SER A 374 1.25 -3.45 -13.19
N ILE A 375 1.55 -4.76 -13.22
CA ILE A 375 2.89 -5.26 -12.88
C ILE A 375 3.90 -4.87 -13.95
N PHE A 376 4.96 -4.17 -13.54
CA PHE A 376 6.01 -3.69 -14.44
C PHE A 376 7.41 -4.24 -14.14
N LEU A 377 7.62 -4.87 -12.97
CA LEU A 377 8.91 -5.37 -12.53
C LEU A 377 8.75 -6.59 -11.62
N TRP A 378 9.53 -7.65 -11.89
CA TRP A 378 9.59 -8.85 -11.06
C TRP A 378 10.82 -8.84 -10.15
N GLY A 379 10.62 -8.86 -8.84
CA GLY A 379 11.67 -9.02 -7.84
C GLY A 379 12.02 -10.49 -7.66
N VAL A 380 13.19 -10.88 -8.15
CA VAL A 380 13.66 -12.27 -8.18
C VAL A 380 14.83 -12.54 -7.23
N ARG A 381 15.11 -11.57 -6.36
CA ARG A 381 16.04 -11.69 -5.23
C ARG A 381 15.26 -11.63 -3.93
N ILE A 382 15.81 -12.26 -2.92
CA ILE A 382 15.36 -12.09 -1.54
C ILE A 382 15.70 -10.65 -1.13
N ASN A 383 14.72 -9.93 -0.57
CA ASN A 383 14.91 -8.54 -0.17
C ASN A 383 16.18 -8.36 0.68
N GLU A 384 17.08 -7.48 0.25
CA GLU A 384 18.32 -7.13 0.99
C GLU A 384 19.29 -8.28 1.27
N SER A 385 19.20 -9.38 0.54
CA SER A 385 20.17 -10.47 0.69
C SER A 385 21.56 -10.08 0.18
N PRO A 386 22.62 -10.80 0.63
CA PRO A 386 23.89 -10.82 -0.08
C PRO A 386 23.75 -11.40 -1.50
N ASP A 387 24.78 -11.26 -2.31
CA ASP A 387 24.88 -11.91 -3.62
C ASP A 387 25.03 -13.43 -3.46
N ASP A 388 24.35 -14.19 -4.31
CA ASP A 388 24.47 -15.63 -4.48
C ASP A 388 24.31 -15.96 -5.97
N HIS A 389 25.45 -16.12 -6.66
CA HIS A 389 25.49 -16.23 -8.12
C HIS A 389 24.66 -17.41 -8.64
N ASP A 390 24.83 -18.59 -8.07
CA ASP A 390 24.18 -19.81 -8.54
C ASP A 390 22.66 -19.74 -8.31
N PHE A 391 22.24 -19.27 -7.13
CA PHE A 391 20.83 -19.12 -6.80
C PHE A 391 20.15 -18.07 -7.68
N TYR A 392 20.72 -16.87 -7.80
CA TYR A 392 20.08 -15.78 -8.56
C TYR A 392 20.21 -15.94 -10.06
N SER A 393 21.20 -16.67 -10.57
CA SER A 393 21.22 -17.09 -11.98
C SER A 393 20.01 -17.95 -12.30
N ARG A 394 19.60 -18.85 -11.39
CA ARG A 394 18.42 -19.71 -11.56
C ARG A 394 17.12 -18.93 -11.48
N THR A 395 16.94 -18.05 -10.49
CA THR A 395 15.72 -17.24 -10.38
C THR A 395 15.54 -16.30 -11.56
N ASN A 396 16.60 -15.62 -12.01
CA ASN A 396 16.56 -14.76 -13.18
C ASN A 396 16.29 -15.53 -14.48
N ALA A 397 16.95 -16.66 -14.71
CA ALA A 397 16.72 -17.47 -15.90
C ALA A 397 15.31 -18.06 -15.94
N LEU A 398 14.75 -18.44 -14.79
CA LEU A 398 13.37 -18.87 -14.67
C LEU A 398 12.40 -17.73 -15.01
N ALA A 399 12.59 -16.56 -14.40
CA ALA A 399 11.71 -15.42 -14.64
C ALA A 399 11.68 -14.99 -16.11
N ARG A 400 12.84 -14.84 -16.75
CA ARG A 400 12.93 -14.49 -18.18
C ARG A 400 12.32 -15.54 -19.10
N ARG A 401 12.30 -16.81 -18.69
CA ARG A 401 11.65 -17.89 -19.44
C ARG A 401 10.13 -17.83 -19.33
N LEU A 402 9.61 -17.52 -18.14
CA LEU A 402 8.18 -17.49 -17.85
C LEU A 402 7.49 -16.20 -18.33
N ASP A 403 8.21 -15.08 -18.26
CA ASP A 403 7.76 -13.77 -18.73
C ASP A 403 8.94 -12.96 -19.31
N PRO A 404 9.16 -13.01 -20.63
CA PRO A 404 10.21 -12.24 -21.29
C PRO A 404 9.85 -10.76 -21.52
N ASP A 405 8.60 -10.35 -21.30
CA ASP A 405 8.09 -9.04 -21.68
C ASP A 405 8.21 -8.01 -20.53
N ARG A 406 8.50 -8.49 -19.32
CA ARG A 406 8.75 -7.64 -18.15
C ARG A 406 10.18 -7.78 -17.64
N PRO A 407 10.81 -6.68 -17.25
CA PRO A 407 12.15 -6.72 -16.67
C PRO A 407 12.15 -7.43 -15.31
N THR A 408 13.31 -7.99 -14.96
CA THR A 408 13.61 -8.41 -13.60
C THR A 408 14.34 -7.32 -12.81
N GLY A 409 14.09 -7.30 -11.50
CA GLY A 409 14.81 -6.54 -10.50
C GLY A 409 15.10 -7.44 -9.29
N GLY A 410 15.81 -6.90 -8.31
CA GLY A 410 16.17 -7.65 -7.12
C GLY A 410 16.75 -6.74 -6.06
N VAL A 411 15.92 -6.48 -5.04
CA VAL A 411 16.18 -5.43 -4.05
C VAL A 411 17.40 -5.75 -3.20
N ARG A 412 18.27 -4.76 -3.04
CA ARG A 412 19.53 -4.86 -2.30
C ARG A 412 19.86 -3.56 -1.59
N CYS A 413 20.60 -3.63 -0.49
CA CYS A 413 21.15 -2.46 0.21
C CYS A 413 22.69 -2.37 0.09
N ILE A 414 23.31 -3.28 -0.65
CA ILE A 414 24.78 -3.37 -0.83
C ILE A 414 25.26 -2.72 -2.14
N LYS A 415 26.31 -1.89 -2.05
CA LYS A 415 26.96 -1.24 -3.21
C LYS A 415 27.84 -2.25 -3.96
N GLY A 416 27.98 -2.07 -5.27
CA GLY A 416 28.85 -2.91 -6.11
C GLY A 416 28.39 -4.35 -6.28
N SER A 417 27.16 -4.66 -5.85
CA SER A 417 26.56 -5.99 -5.98
C SER A 417 26.44 -6.45 -7.44
N GLU A 418 26.53 -7.77 -7.64
CA GLU A 418 26.38 -8.43 -8.93
C GLU A 418 25.00 -8.15 -9.55
N LEU A 419 24.99 -7.67 -10.79
CA LEU A 419 23.76 -7.40 -11.54
C LEU A 419 23.51 -8.53 -12.56
N LEU A 420 22.65 -9.47 -12.20
CA LEU A 420 22.12 -10.51 -13.08
C LEU A 420 20.76 -10.13 -13.68
N GLU A 421 20.06 -9.20 -13.01
CA GLU A 421 18.75 -8.67 -13.35
C GLU A 421 18.83 -7.58 -14.43
N ASP A 422 17.67 -7.17 -14.95
CA ASP A 422 17.58 -6.08 -15.94
C ASP A 422 17.65 -4.69 -15.30
N VAL A 423 17.22 -4.56 -14.04
CA VAL A 423 17.19 -3.29 -13.29
C VAL A 423 17.97 -3.39 -11.98
N TYR A 424 18.87 -2.44 -11.75
CA TYR A 424 19.57 -2.28 -10.48
C TYR A 424 18.67 -1.58 -9.46
N THR A 425 17.88 -2.36 -8.71
CA THR A 425 17.03 -1.89 -7.61
C THR A 425 17.82 -1.79 -6.30
N TYR A 426 17.87 -0.61 -5.69
CA TYR A 426 18.71 -0.33 -4.52
C TYR A 426 17.95 0.40 -3.40
N ASN A 427 18.08 -0.09 -2.18
CA ASN A 427 17.62 0.58 -0.97
C ASN A 427 18.64 1.65 -0.56
N ASP A 428 18.27 2.92 -0.74
CA ASP A 428 19.13 4.06 -0.45
C ASP A 428 18.76 4.70 0.89
N PHE A 429 19.39 4.19 1.94
CA PHE A 429 19.27 4.73 3.30
C PHE A 429 20.36 5.76 3.63
N SER A 430 21.01 6.37 2.62
CA SER A 430 22.09 7.34 2.85
C SER A 430 21.61 8.68 3.44
N HIS A 431 20.31 9.01 3.33
CA HIS A 431 19.79 10.30 3.76
C HIS A 431 19.68 10.43 5.29
N THR A 432 20.48 11.34 5.87
CA THR A 432 20.54 11.63 7.32
C THR A 432 19.74 12.86 7.72
N GLY A 433 19.12 13.58 6.77
CA GLY A 433 18.25 14.72 7.02
C GLY A 433 18.87 16.08 6.73
N ASP A 434 20.18 16.16 6.51
CA ASP A 434 20.95 17.37 6.20
C ASP A 434 21.83 17.24 4.95
N ASN A 435 22.08 16.01 4.50
CA ASN A 435 22.75 15.68 3.26
C ASN A 435 21.79 15.56 2.06
N ALA A 436 22.30 15.10 0.91
CA ALA A 436 21.50 14.79 -0.28
C ALA A 436 20.45 13.71 0.04
N GLY A 437 19.33 13.73 -0.68
CA GLY A 437 18.23 12.78 -0.52
C GLY A 437 18.55 11.38 -1.06
N ILE A 438 19.43 11.29 -2.06
CA ILE A 438 19.94 10.02 -2.59
C ILE A 438 21.43 10.14 -2.93
N GLU A 439 22.12 9.01 -2.94
CA GLU A 439 23.45 8.90 -3.52
C GLU A 439 23.39 8.81 -5.04
N LYS A 440 24.45 9.31 -5.69
CA LYS A 440 24.56 9.21 -7.14
C LYS A 440 24.79 7.76 -7.55
N LYS A 441 24.07 7.30 -8.58
CA LYS A 441 24.18 5.96 -9.19
C LYS A 441 25.63 5.48 -9.38
N ASN A 442 26.53 6.36 -9.83
CA ASN A 442 27.93 6.03 -10.07
C ASN A 442 28.78 5.73 -8.82
N ARG A 443 28.24 5.98 -7.62
CA ARG A 443 28.82 5.57 -6.33
C ARG A 443 28.25 4.24 -5.83
N ILE A 444 27.13 3.81 -6.40
CA ILE A 444 26.40 2.60 -6.00
C ILE A 444 26.77 1.42 -6.87
N THR A 445 26.84 1.60 -8.20
CA THR A 445 27.14 0.52 -9.15
C THR A 445 28.22 0.92 -10.15
N THR A 446 29.04 -0.07 -10.53
CA THR A 446 30.05 0.08 -11.59
C THR A 446 29.41 0.01 -12.99
N ARG A 447 28.20 -0.56 -13.11
CA ARG A 447 27.42 -0.67 -14.35
C ARG A 447 26.68 0.64 -14.65
N ARG A 448 27.36 1.57 -15.32
CA ARG A 448 26.80 2.90 -15.64
C ARG A 448 25.61 2.85 -16.60
N ASP A 449 25.57 1.81 -17.43
CA ASP A 449 24.52 1.49 -18.39
C ASP A 449 23.30 0.81 -17.76
N ALA A 450 23.38 0.32 -16.52
CA ALA A 450 22.25 -0.36 -15.88
C ALA A 450 21.10 0.62 -15.58
N PRO A 451 19.84 0.33 -15.91
CA PRO A 451 18.71 1.05 -15.34
C PRO A 451 18.75 1.00 -13.80
N TYR A 452 18.40 2.10 -13.13
CA TYR A 452 18.59 2.24 -11.69
C TYR A 452 17.33 2.75 -10.98
N LEU A 453 16.85 2.01 -9.99
CA LEU A 453 15.63 2.31 -9.23
C LEU A 453 15.92 2.34 -7.73
N VAL A 454 15.46 3.38 -7.03
CA VAL A 454 15.55 3.41 -5.57
C VAL A 454 14.35 2.64 -4.98
N SER A 455 14.56 1.45 -4.43
CA SER A 455 13.48 0.56 -3.98
C SER A 455 13.01 0.86 -2.54
N GLU A 456 13.83 1.50 -1.72
CA GLU A 456 13.48 1.98 -0.38
C GLU A 456 14.31 3.19 0.00
N TYR A 457 13.76 4.05 0.87
CA TYR A 457 14.45 5.17 1.52
C TYR A 457 13.67 5.61 2.77
N ASN A 458 14.30 6.41 3.62
CA ASN A 458 13.79 6.82 4.94
C ASN A 458 13.55 5.63 5.89
N GLY A 459 12.30 5.32 6.25
CA GLY A 459 11.99 4.22 7.16
C GLY A 459 12.71 4.31 8.51
N HIS A 460 13.47 3.27 8.84
CA HIS A 460 14.24 3.16 10.08
C HIS A 460 15.26 4.29 10.29
N MET A 461 15.62 5.03 9.23
CA MET A 461 16.49 6.20 9.34
C MET A 461 15.85 7.36 10.11
N PHE A 462 14.52 7.41 10.20
CA PHE A 462 13.80 8.44 10.96
C PHE A 462 12.38 8.02 11.39
N PRO A 463 12.23 7.06 12.33
CA PRO A 463 10.92 6.60 12.81
C PRO A 463 10.12 7.77 13.38
N THR A 464 8.83 7.85 13.04
CA THR A 464 7.98 8.98 13.37
C THR A 464 6.58 8.53 13.75
N LYS A 465 6.24 8.74 15.02
CA LYS A 465 4.92 8.50 15.60
C LYS A 465 4.03 9.71 15.35
N VAL A 466 2.72 9.49 15.33
CA VAL A 466 1.73 10.58 15.15
C VAL A 466 1.77 11.59 16.31
N PHE A 467 2.21 11.13 17.49
CA PHE A 467 2.30 11.92 18.72
C PHE A 467 3.72 12.41 19.06
N ASP A 468 4.68 12.28 18.14
CA ASP A 468 5.95 13.00 18.27
C ASP A 468 5.73 14.52 18.13
N ASP A 469 6.66 15.31 18.63
CA ASP A 469 6.55 16.77 18.57
C ASP A 469 6.47 17.30 17.12
N GLU A 470 5.95 18.53 16.96
CA GLU A 470 5.78 19.15 15.63
C GLU A 470 7.08 19.23 14.83
N THR A 471 8.21 19.46 15.48
CA THR A 471 9.50 19.58 14.80
C THR A 471 9.93 18.23 14.25
N HIS A 472 9.76 17.15 15.01
CA HIS A 472 10.05 15.79 14.54
C HIS A 472 9.14 15.39 13.37
N ARG A 473 7.82 15.62 13.49
CA ARG A 473 6.86 15.33 12.41
C ARG A 473 7.14 16.13 11.14
N LEU A 474 7.52 17.41 11.25
CA LEU A 474 7.94 18.22 10.12
C LEU A 474 9.21 17.66 9.48
N ASN A 475 10.22 17.30 10.28
CA ASN A 475 11.47 16.73 9.74
C ASN A 475 11.23 15.43 8.98
N HIS A 476 10.29 14.58 9.43
CA HIS A 476 9.88 13.40 8.67
C HIS A 476 9.36 13.77 7.28
N ALA A 477 8.39 14.69 7.19
CA ALA A 477 7.86 15.15 5.90
C ALA A 477 8.95 15.79 5.02
N LEU A 478 9.83 16.60 5.59
CA LEU A 478 10.91 17.25 4.82
C LEU A 478 11.96 16.27 4.30
N ARG A 479 12.20 15.14 4.99
CA ARG A 479 13.06 14.05 4.48
C ARG A 479 12.45 13.42 3.23
N HIS A 480 11.16 13.06 3.27
CA HIS A 480 10.46 12.57 2.07
C HIS A 480 10.52 13.58 0.92
N ALA A 481 10.30 14.87 1.19
CA ALA A 481 10.36 15.92 0.17
C ALA A 481 11.77 16.06 -0.44
N ARG A 482 12.84 15.91 0.35
CA ARG A 482 14.22 15.96 -0.14
C ARG A 482 14.58 14.77 -1.02
N VAL A 483 14.21 13.56 -0.59
CA VAL A 483 14.45 12.35 -1.39
C VAL A 483 13.71 12.44 -2.72
N LEU A 484 12.41 12.78 -2.70
CA LEU A 484 11.64 12.96 -3.93
C LEU A 484 12.24 14.05 -4.82
N ASN A 485 12.65 15.18 -4.27
CA ASN A 485 13.31 16.23 -5.05
C ASN A 485 14.55 15.71 -5.79
N ASP A 486 15.42 14.97 -5.12
CA ASP A 486 16.65 14.48 -5.74
C ASP A 486 16.35 13.34 -6.74
N LEU A 487 15.33 12.50 -6.50
CA LEU A 487 14.82 11.54 -7.50
C LEU A 487 14.33 12.22 -8.79
N TYR A 488 13.65 13.38 -8.68
CA TYR A 488 13.25 14.16 -9.85
C TYR A 488 14.43 14.91 -10.50
N ARG A 489 15.44 15.29 -9.70
CA ARG A 489 16.64 15.97 -10.18
C ARG A 489 17.53 15.04 -11.03
N GLU A 490 17.69 13.79 -10.62
CA GLU A 490 18.55 12.84 -11.32
C GLU A 490 17.77 12.18 -12.48
N PRO A 491 18.13 12.47 -13.75
CA PRO A 491 17.39 11.93 -14.88
C PRO A 491 17.57 10.41 -15.00
N ASP A 492 18.76 9.87 -14.79
CA ASP A 492 19.08 8.45 -14.99
C ASP A 492 18.57 7.50 -13.87
N VAL A 493 17.80 8.03 -12.92
CA VAL A 493 17.09 7.27 -11.88
C VAL A 493 15.63 7.08 -12.31
N LEU A 494 15.14 5.84 -12.35
CA LEU A 494 13.78 5.50 -12.81
C LEU A 494 12.69 6.12 -11.91
N GLY A 495 13.00 6.33 -10.64
CA GLY A 495 12.10 6.84 -9.62
C GLY A 495 12.44 6.23 -8.26
N GLY A 496 11.47 6.23 -7.35
CA GLY A 496 11.67 5.56 -6.07
C GLY A 496 10.43 5.23 -5.26
N PHE A 497 10.63 4.34 -4.29
CA PHE A 497 9.59 3.87 -3.36
C PHE A 497 9.97 4.22 -1.92
N GLY A 498 9.19 5.07 -1.27
CA GLY A 498 9.45 5.40 0.14
C GLY A 498 9.12 4.24 1.07
N TRP A 499 9.91 4.06 2.13
CA TRP A 499 9.56 3.18 3.25
C TRP A 499 8.85 4.02 4.33
N CYS A 500 7.54 3.90 4.55
CA CYS A 500 6.56 3.04 3.84
C CYS A 500 5.15 3.68 3.81
N MET A 501 4.14 2.98 3.26
CA MET A 501 2.74 3.44 3.22
C MET A 501 2.18 3.66 4.63
N PHE A 502 2.22 2.65 5.49
CA PHE A 502 1.65 2.69 6.85
C PHE A 502 2.55 1.98 7.86
N ASP A 503 2.41 2.35 9.13
CA ASP A 503 3.06 1.65 10.25
C ASP A 503 2.59 0.20 10.33
N TYR A 504 3.48 -0.74 10.61
CA TYR A 504 3.18 -2.18 10.59
C TYR A 504 3.70 -2.90 11.83
N ASN A 505 3.04 -4.00 12.20
CA ASN A 505 3.54 -4.87 13.25
C ASN A 505 4.78 -5.66 12.79
N THR A 506 5.73 -5.85 13.72
CA THR A 506 7.04 -6.47 13.46
C THR A 506 7.54 -7.30 14.65
N HIS A 507 8.59 -8.08 14.45
CA HIS A 507 9.24 -8.89 15.49
C HIS A 507 10.04 -8.05 16.48
N LYS A 508 10.40 -8.64 17.63
CA LYS A 508 11.18 -7.98 18.71
C LYS A 508 12.50 -7.32 18.27
N ASP A 509 13.08 -7.76 17.16
CA ASP A 509 14.38 -7.28 16.68
C ASP A 509 14.28 -5.90 16.00
N PHE A 510 13.06 -5.42 15.76
CA PHE A 510 12.78 -4.16 15.05
C PHE A 510 11.78 -3.27 15.81
N GLY A 511 11.53 -2.08 15.25
CA GLY A 511 10.55 -1.14 15.75
C GLY A 511 10.97 -0.45 17.05
N SER A 512 9.98 0.03 17.82
CA SER A 512 10.21 0.74 19.09
C SER A 512 10.16 -0.18 20.32
N GLY A 513 10.34 -1.50 20.13
CA GLY A 513 10.23 -2.51 21.19
C GLY A 513 8.78 -2.93 21.53
N ASP A 514 7.79 -2.27 20.93
CA ASP A 514 6.36 -2.51 21.11
C ASP A 514 5.74 -3.33 19.97
N ARG A 515 6.56 -3.97 19.12
CA ARG A 515 6.12 -4.71 17.93
C ARG A 515 5.54 -3.83 16.84
N VAL A 516 5.95 -2.55 16.76
CA VAL A 516 5.53 -1.63 15.69
C VAL A 516 6.73 -0.90 15.10
N CYS A 517 6.82 -0.92 13.78
CA CYS A 517 7.72 -0.06 13.00
C CYS A 517 6.98 1.21 12.58
N TYR A 518 7.35 2.34 13.21
CA TYR A 518 6.73 3.65 12.97
C TYR A 518 7.33 4.36 11.75
N HIS A 519 7.26 3.70 10.59
CA HIS A 519 7.88 4.13 9.34
C HIS A 519 6.88 4.71 8.33
N GLY A 520 5.58 4.52 8.57
CA GLY A 520 4.54 4.88 7.64
C GLY A 520 4.38 6.38 7.49
N VAL A 521 4.05 6.82 6.27
CA VAL A 521 3.46 8.16 6.05
C VAL A 521 1.99 8.20 6.51
N LEU A 522 1.38 7.04 6.68
CA LEU A 522 0.10 6.81 7.37
C LEU A 522 0.32 6.03 8.68
N ASP A 523 -0.65 6.07 9.59
CA ASP A 523 -0.71 5.13 10.72
C ASP A 523 -1.19 3.74 10.28
N MET A 524 -1.22 2.76 11.20
CA MET A 524 -1.62 1.38 10.87
C MET A 524 -3.09 1.22 10.45
N PHE A 525 -3.95 2.22 10.71
CA PHE A 525 -5.34 2.30 10.23
C PHE A 525 -5.48 3.18 8.97
N ARG A 526 -4.35 3.54 8.33
CA ARG A 526 -4.29 4.36 7.12
C ARG A 526 -4.81 5.81 7.34
N ASN A 527 -4.73 6.34 8.56
CA ASN A 527 -4.88 7.78 8.80
C ASN A 527 -3.61 8.52 8.35
N PRO A 528 -3.74 9.69 7.68
CA PRO A 528 -2.58 10.42 7.18
C PRO A 528 -1.79 11.12 8.27
N LYS A 529 -0.48 10.84 8.34
CA LYS A 529 0.49 11.69 9.06
C LYS A 529 0.86 12.89 8.19
N LEU A 530 1.59 13.86 8.77
CA LEU A 530 2.07 15.04 8.03
C LEU A 530 2.86 14.67 6.76
N ALA A 531 3.65 13.60 6.79
CA ALA A 531 4.43 13.15 5.64
C ALA A 531 3.56 12.70 4.43
N ALA A 532 2.31 12.27 4.65
CA ALA A 532 1.39 11.94 3.58
C ALA A 532 1.11 13.16 2.66
N ALA A 533 1.10 14.36 3.23
CA ALA A 533 0.87 15.59 2.46
C ALA A 533 1.97 15.88 1.44
N VAL A 534 3.19 15.35 1.63
CA VAL A 534 4.28 15.46 0.66
C VAL A 534 3.90 14.77 -0.66
N TYR A 535 3.30 13.58 -0.57
CA TYR A 535 2.88 12.80 -1.71
C TYR A 535 1.57 13.32 -2.28
N ALA A 536 0.55 13.52 -1.42
CA ALA A 536 -0.74 14.03 -1.82
C ALA A 536 -0.64 15.37 -2.57
N SER A 537 0.25 16.28 -2.14
CA SER A 537 0.46 17.56 -2.82
C SER A 537 1.04 17.45 -4.23
N GLN A 538 1.46 16.27 -4.69
CA GLN A 538 1.95 16.07 -6.06
C GLN A 538 0.84 15.71 -7.07
N ARG A 539 -0.41 15.64 -6.62
CA ARG A 539 -1.60 15.39 -7.45
C ARG A 539 -2.14 16.68 -8.07
N ASP A 540 -2.91 16.55 -9.15
CA ASP A 540 -3.53 17.68 -9.86
C ASP A 540 -5.07 17.68 -9.87
N ASP A 541 -5.68 16.60 -9.40
CA ASP A 541 -7.13 16.34 -9.45
C ASP A 541 -7.93 16.85 -8.25
N ALA A 542 -7.29 17.10 -7.11
CA ALA A 542 -7.93 17.69 -5.92
C ALA A 542 -7.02 18.69 -5.20
N PRO A 543 -7.55 19.79 -4.63
CA PRO A 543 -6.75 20.76 -3.88
C PRO A 543 -6.22 20.15 -2.59
N VAL A 544 -4.93 20.40 -2.29
CA VAL A 544 -4.26 19.96 -1.06
C VAL A 544 -3.73 21.17 -0.32
N LEU A 545 -3.97 21.27 0.98
CA LEU A 545 -3.37 22.25 1.87
C LEU A 545 -3.18 21.63 3.26
N GLU A 546 -1.93 21.37 3.63
CA GLU A 546 -1.56 20.96 4.98
C GLU A 546 -0.49 21.91 5.53
N ILE A 547 -0.70 22.45 6.72
CA ILE A 547 0.25 23.33 7.40
C ILE A 547 0.93 22.52 8.51
N SER A 548 2.26 22.50 8.50
CA SER A 548 3.08 21.66 9.38
C SER A 548 2.98 21.97 10.88
N SER A 549 2.22 22.98 11.27
CA SER A 549 2.14 23.47 12.64
C SER A 549 0.69 23.77 13.05
N SER A 550 0.38 23.52 14.33
CA SER A 550 -0.79 24.03 15.05
C SER A 550 -0.76 25.54 15.27
N MET A 551 0.41 26.18 15.10
CA MET A 551 0.73 27.57 15.46
C MET A 551 0.77 27.84 16.97
N ASP A 552 0.59 26.83 17.81
CA ASP A 552 0.62 26.95 19.26
C ASP A 552 2.06 27.03 19.78
N VAL A 553 2.37 28.11 20.50
CA VAL A 553 3.74 28.37 20.98
C VAL A 553 4.22 27.38 22.04
N GLY A 554 3.33 26.57 22.62
CA GLY A 554 3.68 25.50 23.57
C GLY A 554 4.36 24.30 22.92
N GLU A 555 4.20 24.10 21.61
CA GLU A 555 4.81 22.99 20.85
C GLU A 555 6.31 23.15 20.63
N TYR A 556 6.85 24.33 20.93
CA TYR A 556 8.19 24.72 20.55
C TYR A 556 9.07 25.00 21.76
N PRO A 557 10.32 24.47 21.80
CA PRO A 557 11.29 24.81 22.83
C PRO A 557 11.46 26.33 22.97
N GLY A 558 11.28 26.85 24.19
CA GLY A 558 11.36 28.29 24.48
C GLY A 558 10.29 29.14 23.80
N SER A 559 9.21 28.52 23.30
CA SER A 559 8.13 29.18 22.56
C SER A 559 8.58 29.84 21.25
N VAL A 560 9.58 29.24 20.59
CA VAL A 560 10.16 29.71 19.33
C VAL A 560 9.66 28.83 18.18
N ARG A 561 8.67 29.33 17.41
CA ARG A 561 7.90 28.59 16.37
C ARG A 561 8.69 27.95 15.21
N GLY A 562 10.02 28.04 15.20
CA GLY A 562 10.86 27.30 14.26
C GLY A 562 10.53 27.57 12.79
N GLU A 563 10.65 26.54 11.96
CA GLU A 563 10.29 26.58 10.54
C GLU A 563 8.87 26.06 10.34
N ILE A 564 8.08 26.75 9.52
CA ILE A 564 6.70 26.38 9.18
C ILE A 564 6.60 26.20 7.67
N VAL A 565 5.96 25.10 7.25
CA VAL A 565 5.88 24.70 5.85
C VAL A 565 4.43 24.36 5.50
N ALA A 566 3.99 24.82 4.33
CA ALA A 566 2.75 24.43 3.70
C ALA A 566 3.03 23.39 2.61
N PHE A 567 2.38 22.24 2.71
CA PHE A 567 2.35 21.22 1.66
C PHE A 567 1.09 21.41 0.84
N THR A 568 1.25 21.78 -0.43
CA THR A 568 0.11 22.14 -1.30
C THR A 568 0.46 22.02 -2.78
N ASN A 569 -0.54 21.66 -3.60
CA ASN A 569 -0.46 21.75 -5.05
C ASN A 569 -0.84 23.14 -5.62
N ALA A 570 -1.34 24.06 -4.79
CA ALA A 570 -1.72 25.40 -5.22
C ALA A 570 -0.53 26.29 -5.60
N ASP A 571 -0.76 27.40 -6.31
CA ASP A 571 0.31 28.29 -6.80
C ASP A 571 0.96 29.11 -5.67
N GLU A 572 0.15 29.59 -4.74
CA GLU A 572 0.57 30.34 -3.55
C GLU A 572 -0.29 30.01 -2.31
N VAL A 573 0.21 30.36 -1.14
CA VAL A 573 -0.54 30.34 0.13
C VAL A 573 -0.61 31.76 0.70
N ARG A 574 -1.81 32.26 0.99
CA ARG A 574 -2.02 33.56 1.62
C ARG A 574 -2.21 33.38 3.12
N LEU A 575 -1.42 34.09 3.91
CA LEU A 575 -1.55 34.11 5.37
C LEU A 575 -2.35 35.32 5.83
N TYR A 576 -3.25 35.09 6.79
CA TYR A 576 -3.96 36.12 7.53
C TYR A 576 -3.75 35.90 9.03
N LYS A 577 -3.57 36.97 9.79
CA LYS A 577 -3.47 36.97 11.26
C LYS A 577 -4.60 37.85 11.81
N ASN A 578 -5.49 37.28 12.62
CA ASN A 578 -6.65 37.96 13.19
C ASN A 578 -7.49 38.69 12.11
N GLY A 579 -7.70 38.03 10.96
CA GLY A 579 -8.43 38.57 9.82
C GLY A 579 -7.65 39.56 8.94
N ARG A 580 -6.48 40.06 9.38
CA ARG A 580 -5.61 40.92 8.57
C ARG A 580 -4.77 40.09 7.62
N PHE A 581 -4.76 40.44 6.33
CA PHE A 581 -3.83 39.87 5.37
C PHE A 581 -2.38 40.20 5.73
N ILE A 582 -1.52 39.20 5.76
CA ILE A 582 -0.11 39.34 6.07
C ILE A 582 0.72 39.30 4.80
N LYS A 583 0.65 38.18 4.05
CA LYS A 583 1.50 37.97 2.88
C LYS A 583 1.04 36.77 2.05
N SER A 584 1.31 36.81 0.74
CA SER A 584 1.32 35.63 -0.13
C SER A 584 2.69 34.97 -0.19
N PHE A 585 2.73 33.65 -0.03
CA PHE A 585 3.94 32.83 -0.15
C PHE A 585 3.82 31.95 -1.38
N SER A 586 4.82 32.01 -2.26
CA SER A 586 4.95 31.15 -3.43
C SER A 586 6.14 30.21 -3.27
N ARG A 587 6.23 29.20 -4.14
CA ARG A 587 7.37 28.28 -4.18
C ARG A 587 8.69 29.05 -4.36
N THR A 588 9.66 28.81 -3.49
CA THR A 588 11.00 29.41 -3.59
C THR A 588 11.94 28.47 -4.36
N LYS A 589 12.66 29.02 -5.35
CA LYS A 589 13.52 28.24 -6.28
C LYS A 589 14.87 27.78 -5.68
N SER A 590 14.92 27.18 -4.48
CA SER A 590 16.24 26.73 -3.98
C SER A 590 16.30 25.47 -3.12
N ARG A 591 15.28 25.12 -2.31
CA ARG A 591 15.36 23.93 -1.43
C ARG A 591 14.81 22.65 -2.07
N TRP A 592 13.77 22.77 -2.88
CA TRP A 592 13.16 21.68 -3.65
C TRP A 592 12.85 22.17 -5.07
N ASP A 593 13.89 22.42 -5.86
CA ASP A 593 13.80 23.03 -7.19
C ASP A 593 13.39 22.04 -8.30
N SER A 594 13.48 20.73 -8.04
CA SER A 594 13.14 19.66 -8.98
C SER A 594 11.82 18.95 -8.66
N LEU A 595 11.30 19.11 -7.43
CA LEU A 595 10.03 18.50 -7.04
C LEU A 595 8.84 19.25 -7.71
N PRO A 596 7.93 18.56 -8.46
CA PRO A 596 6.88 19.23 -9.23
C PRO A 596 6.01 20.19 -8.40
N ARG A 597 5.60 19.75 -7.20
CA ARG A 597 4.83 20.57 -6.26
C ARG A 597 5.65 20.74 -4.98
N ALA A 598 6.68 21.57 -5.07
CA ALA A 598 7.56 21.89 -3.95
C ALA A 598 6.79 22.49 -2.75
N PRO A 599 7.14 22.13 -1.50
CA PRO A 599 6.60 22.76 -0.30
C PRO A 599 6.88 24.27 -0.25
N ILE A 600 5.97 25.02 0.37
CA ILE A 600 6.06 26.48 0.51
C ILE A 600 6.44 26.82 1.95
N VAL A 601 7.56 27.53 2.13
CA VAL A 601 8.02 27.97 3.46
C VAL A 601 7.26 29.24 3.88
N ILE A 602 6.70 29.22 5.08
CA ILE A 602 6.02 30.37 5.69
C ILE A 602 6.99 31.06 6.65
N ASP A 603 7.62 32.14 6.21
CA ASP A 603 8.75 32.79 6.91
C ASP A 603 8.51 34.25 7.34
N ASP A 604 7.29 34.76 7.14
CA ASP A 604 6.97 36.18 7.35
C ASP A 604 5.58 36.37 7.95
N PHE A 605 5.53 36.45 9.27
CA PHE A 605 4.29 36.64 10.03
C PHE A 605 3.93 38.12 10.25
N LEU A 606 4.72 39.04 9.69
CA LEU A 606 4.56 40.49 9.87
C LEU A 606 3.95 41.17 8.66
N GLY A 607 4.29 40.73 7.44
CA GLY A 607 3.77 41.38 6.24
C GLY A 607 4.14 42.87 6.21
N ASP A 608 3.13 43.72 6.06
CA ASP A 608 3.25 45.18 6.10
C ASP A 608 2.88 45.81 7.46
N GLN A 609 2.66 45.02 8.52
CA GLN A 609 2.14 45.52 9.81
C GLN A 609 2.96 46.63 10.45
N LEU A 610 4.28 46.67 10.21
CA LEU A 610 5.12 47.76 10.71
C LEU A 610 4.86 49.09 9.99
N ASP A 611 4.12 49.10 8.89
CA ASP A 611 3.72 50.34 8.21
C ASP A 611 2.68 51.14 9.01
N ASP A 612 2.04 50.51 9.99
CA ASP A 612 1.17 51.14 10.98
C ASP A 612 1.95 51.96 12.03
N GLU A 613 3.29 51.93 12.01
CA GLU A 613 4.17 52.70 12.90
C GLU A 613 4.73 53.93 12.15
N PRO A 614 3.98 55.05 12.08
CA PRO A 614 4.35 56.20 11.26
C PRO A 614 5.64 56.89 11.73
N ASP A 615 5.95 56.79 13.03
CA ASP A 615 7.11 57.41 13.65
C ASP A 615 8.43 56.69 13.33
N LEU A 616 8.37 55.47 12.79
CA LEU A 616 9.53 54.70 12.37
C LEU A 616 9.89 54.96 10.89
N PRO A 617 11.12 55.43 10.60
CA PRO A 617 11.58 55.61 9.23
C PRO A 617 11.46 54.31 8.42
N ARG A 618 11.08 54.40 7.13
CA ARG A 618 10.88 53.23 6.25
C ARG A 618 12.05 52.23 6.26
N LEU A 619 13.29 52.72 6.29
CA LEU A 619 14.48 51.87 6.35
C LEU A 619 14.63 51.20 7.73
N ALA A 620 14.28 51.90 8.81
CA ALA A 620 14.27 51.34 10.17
C ALA A 620 13.24 50.20 10.27
N ARG A 621 12.03 50.38 9.72
CA ARG A 621 11.00 49.32 9.64
C ARG A 621 11.48 48.07 8.93
N ARG A 622 12.17 48.21 7.79
CA ARG A 622 12.74 47.06 7.05
C ARG A 622 13.81 46.33 7.85
N VAL A 623 14.68 47.05 8.55
CA VAL A 623 15.74 46.44 9.39
C VAL A 623 15.12 45.76 10.61
N LEU A 624 14.15 46.41 11.26
CA LEU A 624 13.40 45.88 12.39
C LEU A 624 12.65 44.61 11.99
N LYS A 625 11.90 44.62 10.89
CA LYS A 625 11.22 43.43 10.35
C LYS A 625 12.17 42.23 10.22
N LYS A 626 13.32 42.42 9.58
CA LYS A 626 14.32 41.36 9.41
C LYS A 626 14.83 40.85 10.75
N LEU A 627 15.10 41.75 11.70
CA LEU A 627 15.52 41.36 13.05
C LEU A 627 14.43 40.55 13.76
N LEU A 628 13.18 41.02 13.77
CA LEU A 628 12.06 40.36 14.44
C LEU A 628 11.81 38.96 13.88
N LEU A 629 11.84 38.78 12.55
CA LEU A 629 11.69 37.46 11.92
C LEU A 629 12.86 36.52 12.26
N LEU A 630 14.08 37.04 12.40
CA LEU A 630 15.21 36.24 12.85
C LEU A 630 15.08 35.85 14.33
N ILE A 631 14.61 36.75 15.19
CA ILE A 631 14.30 36.42 16.59
C ILE A 631 13.18 35.37 16.66
N ALA A 632 12.14 35.51 15.84
CA ALA A 632 11.03 34.55 15.78
C ALA A 632 11.49 33.14 15.37
N ARG A 633 12.45 33.04 14.45
CA ARG A 633 12.96 31.77 13.92
C ARG A 633 14.00 31.09 14.82
N TYR A 634 14.94 31.86 15.37
CA TYR A 634 16.09 31.29 16.10
C TYR A 634 15.99 31.47 17.62
N GLY A 635 15.04 32.28 18.10
CA GLY A 635 14.96 32.68 19.49
C GLY A 635 16.05 33.70 19.86
N PRO A 636 15.86 34.43 20.98
CA PRO A 636 16.82 35.45 21.43
C PRO A 636 18.17 34.88 21.86
N ALA A 637 18.22 33.62 22.31
CA ALA A 637 19.43 32.98 22.82
C ALA A 637 20.39 32.48 21.73
N HIS A 638 19.89 32.21 20.51
CA HIS A 638 20.66 31.59 19.42
C HIS A 638 20.66 32.44 18.14
N LEU A 639 20.65 33.77 18.31
CA LEU A 639 20.62 34.69 17.18
C LEU A 639 21.88 34.58 16.30
N PRO A 640 21.73 34.48 14.97
CA PRO A 640 22.88 34.47 14.06
C PRO A 640 23.57 35.85 14.04
N ALA A 641 24.84 35.90 13.69
CA ALA A 641 25.63 37.15 13.65
C ALA A 641 24.95 38.28 12.85
N ARG A 642 24.25 37.94 11.76
CA ARG A 642 23.45 38.90 10.97
C ARG A 642 22.34 39.57 11.78
N ALA A 643 21.70 38.88 12.72
CA ALA A 643 20.67 39.44 13.58
C ALA A 643 21.29 40.46 14.56
N LEU A 644 22.44 40.12 15.15
CA LEU A 644 23.19 41.03 16.03
C LEU A 644 23.59 42.32 15.28
N ALA A 645 24.04 42.19 14.02
CA ALA A 645 24.36 43.33 13.18
C ALA A 645 23.14 44.21 12.91
N LEU A 646 21.97 43.63 12.56
CA LEU A 646 20.72 44.37 12.37
C LEU A 646 20.28 45.09 13.65
N GLY A 647 20.39 44.44 14.81
CA GLY A 647 20.14 45.07 16.11
C GLY A 647 21.07 46.24 16.38
N GLY A 648 22.35 46.10 16.08
CA GLY A 648 23.33 47.19 16.14
C GLY A 648 22.94 48.37 15.25
N VAL A 649 22.47 48.12 14.02
CA VAL A 649 21.98 49.20 13.14
C VAL A 649 20.79 49.94 13.78
N LEU A 650 19.81 49.22 14.34
CA LEU A 650 18.65 49.86 14.97
C LEU A 650 19.06 50.72 16.18
N ILE A 651 19.95 50.22 17.01
CA ILE A 651 20.44 50.92 18.21
C ILE A 651 21.28 52.13 17.82
N PHE A 652 22.35 51.94 17.03
CA PHE A 652 23.34 52.99 16.79
C PHE A 652 22.92 53.99 15.71
N ARG A 653 22.16 53.59 14.70
CA ARG A 653 21.77 54.47 13.57
C ARG A 653 20.39 55.09 13.74
N TYR A 654 19.49 54.41 14.44
CA TYR A 654 18.10 54.83 14.61
C TYR A 654 17.73 55.10 16.07
N GLY A 655 18.66 54.98 17.02
CA GLY A 655 18.45 55.37 18.41
C GLY A 655 17.51 54.47 19.21
N MET A 656 17.13 53.29 18.68
CA MET A 656 16.22 52.38 19.39
C MET A 656 16.90 51.75 20.60
N SER A 657 16.21 51.75 21.73
CA SER A 657 16.57 50.97 22.90
C SER A 657 16.25 49.48 22.70
N ARG A 658 16.91 48.62 23.49
CA ARG A 658 16.59 47.18 23.53
C ARG A 658 15.14 46.95 23.96
N ALA A 659 14.63 47.76 24.89
CA ALA A 659 13.27 47.66 25.39
C ALA A 659 12.24 47.95 24.28
N GLU A 660 12.49 48.95 23.42
CA GLU A 660 11.63 49.23 22.27
C GLU A 660 11.60 48.05 21.29
N ILE A 661 12.77 47.49 20.94
CA ILE A 661 12.86 46.32 20.05
C ILE A 661 12.10 45.12 20.64
N THR A 662 12.24 44.86 21.95
CA THR A 662 11.48 43.82 22.64
C THR A 662 9.97 44.12 22.64
N GLY A 663 9.57 45.38 22.81
CA GLY A 663 8.16 45.80 22.72
C GLY A 663 7.54 45.48 21.35
N TYR A 664 8.26 45.77 20.26
CA TYR A 664 7.83 45.40 18.91
C TYR A 664 7.73 43.88 18.72
N TYR A 665 8.69 43.13 19.25
CA TYR A 665 8.63 41.67 19.23
C TYR A 665 7.38 41.15 19.93
N THR A 666 7.12 41.59 21.17
CA THR A 666 5.95 41.15 21.93
C THR A 666 4.64 41.51 21.22
N ARG A 667 4.53 42.73 20.68
CA ARG A 667 3.32 43.22 20.00
C ARG A 667 2.98 42.42 18.74
N TYR A 668 3.98 42.10 17.91
CA TYR A 668 3.72 41.56 16.58
C TYR A 668 4.04 40.07 16.42
N ILE A 669 4.95 39.52 17.22
CA ILE A 669 5.41 38.12 17.16
C ILE A 669 5.07 37.33 18.42
N GLY A 670 5.26 37.93 19.60
CA GLY A 670 5.24 37.23 20.87
C GLY A 670 3.87 36.62 21.20
N ASP A 671 2.78 37.28 20.84
CA ASP A 671 1.40 36.84 21.11
C ASP A 671 1.08 36.66 22.62
N TRP A 672 1.89 37.22 23.53
CA TRP A 672 1.67 37.17 24.98
C TRP A 672 0.74 38.31 25.45
N GLY A 673 -0.28 37.97 26.24
CA GLY A 673 -1.14 38.97 26.92
C GLY A 673 -2.26 39.59 26.05
N GLN A 674 -2.54 39.02 24.88
CA GLN A 674 -3.65 39.39 24.00
C GLN A 674 -4.68 38.25 23.88
N ALA A 675 -5.83 38.50 23.22
CA ALA A 675 -6.75 37.42 22.84
C ALA A 675 -6.02 36.38 21.95
N ALA A 676 -6.40 35.11 22.07
CA ALA A 676 -5.77 34.01 21.32
C ALA A 676 -5.72 34.32 19.81
N THR A 677 -4.52 34.27 19.24
CA THR A 677 -4.28 34.57 17.83
C THR A 677 -4.95 33.54 16.92
N VAL A 678 -5.59 34.01 15.86
CA VAL A 678 -6.16 33.19 14.79
C VAL A 678 -5.32 33.38 13.53
N TYR A 679 -4.78 32.29 13.00
CA TYR A 679 -4.09 32.27 11.72
C TYR A 679 -4.97 31.59 10.67
N ARG A 680 -5.18 32.22 9.51
CA ARG A 680 -5.85 31.58 8.37
C ARG A 680 -4.86 31.48 7.21
N PHE A 681 -4.83 30.33 6.57
CA PHE A 681 -4.04 30.06 5.38
C PHE A 681 -4.99 29.73 4.23
N ASP A 682 -4.90 30.45 3.13
CA ASP A 682 -5.69 30.20 1.92
C ASP A 682 -4.75 29.71 0.80
N ALA A 683 -4.96 28.49 0.32
CA ALA A 683 -4.29 27.97 -0.87
C ALA A 683 -4.96 28.55 -2.12
N VAL A 684 -4.16 29.12 -3.03
CA VAL A 684 -4.65 29.86 -4.18
C VAL A 684 -4.07 29.32 -5.47
N THR A 685 -4.95 28.97 -6.41
CA THR A 685 -4.59 28.52 -7.76
C THR A 685 -5.24 29.46 -8.77
N ARG A 686 -4.47 29.99 -9.73
CA ARG A 686 -4.94 30.96 -10.74
C ARG A 686 -5.74 32.13 -10.13
N GLY A 687 -5.33 32.58 -8.94
CA GLY A 687 -5.95 33.71 -8.22
C GLY A 687 -7.19 33.38 -7.40
N GLN A 688 -7.72 32.15 -7.45
CA GLN A 688 -8.88 31.71 -6.68
C GLN A 688 -8.47 30.88 -5.46
N VAL A 689 -9.14 31.07 -4.32
CA VAL A 689 -8.96 30.24 -3.13
C VAL A 689 -9.57 28.86 -3.39
N VAL A 690 -8.75 27.82 -3.34
CA VAL A 690 -9.17 26.42 -3.60
C VAL A 690 -9.24 25.57 -2.33
N ALA A 691 -8.54 25.98 -1.26
CA ALA A 691 -8.63 25.40 0.06
C ALA A 691 -8.24 26.43 1.12
N SER A 692 -8.78 26.31 2.33
CA SER A 692 -8.42 27.16 3.47
C SER A 692 -8.27 26.32 4.72
N CYS A 693 -7.34 26.69 5.60
CA CYS A 693 -7.24 26.14 6.94
C CYS A 693 -7.04 27.25 7.98
N GLU A 694 -7.66 27.09 9.14
CA GLU A 694 -7.52 28.00 10.28
C GLU A 694 -6.75 27.30 11.41
N LYS A 695 -5.76 27.97 11.99
CA LYS A 695 -4.96 27.53 13.14
C LYS A 695 -5.21 28.48 14.31
N ARG A 696 -5.76 27.94 15.40
CA ARG A 696 -6.06 28.67 16.65
C ARG A 696 -6.13 27.69 17.81
N ALA A 697 -6.00 28.20 19.03
CA ALA A 697 -6.21 27.43 20.25
C ALA A 697 -7.61 26.78 20.25
N MET A 698 -7.65 25.48 20.54
CA MET A 698 -8.88 24.70 20.52
C MET A 698 -9.89 25.14 21.59
N ARG A 699 -11.18 24.96 21.31
CA ARG A 699 -12.29 25.17 22.26
C ARG A 699 -13.04 23.89 22.59
N SER A 700 -13.11 22.96 21.65
CA SER A 700 -13.73 21.65 21.83
C SER A 700 -13.04 20.59 20.98
N VAL A 701 -13.25 19.32 21.35
CA VAL A 701 -12.82 18.15 20.59
C VAL A 701 -14.03 17.59 19.85
N GLN A 702 -13.85 17.18 18.59
CA GLN A 702 -14.85 16.56 17.75
C GLN A 702 -14.27 15.33 17.06
N LEU A 703 -15.07 14.28 16.90
CA LEU A 703 -14.73 13.12 16.11
C LEU A 703 -14.99 13.39 14.61
N ASP A 704 -13.96 13.18 13.81
CA ASP A 704 -14.02 13.02 12.37
C ASP A 704 -13.96 11.53 12.05
N LEU A 705 -15.05 11.02 11.48
CA LEU A 705 -15.20 9.62 11.09
C LEU A 705 -15.20 9.55 9.57
N ARG A 706 -14.20 8.90 9.00
CA ARG A 706 -14.13 8.60 7.57
C ARG A 706 -14.42 7.13 7.36
N VAL A 707 -15.59 6.86 6.82
CA VAL A 707 -16.05 5.53 6.42
C VAL A 707 -15.85 5.42 4.92
N ASP A 708 -15.22 4.35 4.44
CA ASP A 708 -15.00 4.15 3.02
C ASP A 708 -16.27 3.75 2.26
N HIS A 709 -17.12 2.91 2.86
CA HIS A 709 -18.46 2.61 2.36
C HIS A 709 -19.41 2.20 3.48
N THR A 710 -20.71 2.43 3.29
CA THR A 710 -21.77 2.05 4.25
C THR A 710 -22.69 0.95 3.73
N MET A 711 -22.58 0.58 2.44
CA MET A 711 -23.28 -0.58 1.91
C MET A 711 -22.32 -1.77 1.93
N LEU A 712 -22.54 -2.71 2.84
CA LEU A 712 -21.76 -3.93 2.95
C LEU A 712 -22.40 -5.02 2.08
N CYS A 713 -21.61 -5.64 1.20
CA CYS A 713 -22.12 -6.68 0.31
C CYS A 713 -21.65 -8.07 0.70
N GLU A 714 -22.57 -8.83 1.28
CA GLU A 714 -22.38 -10.20 1.68
C GLU A 714 -22.35 -11.14 0.46
N SER A 715 -21.20 -11.78 0.19
CA SER A 715 -20.97 -12.56 -1.04
C SER A 715 -20.18 -13.85 -0.75
N SER A 716 -19.24 -14.22 -1.62
CA SER A 716 -18.33 -15.36 -1.41
C SER A 716 -17.46 -15.21 -0.16
N THR A 717 -17.28 -13.99 0.33
CA THR A 717 -16.63 -13.65 1.60
C THR A 717 -17.48 -12.60 2.31
N TYR A 718 -17.20 -12.36 3.60
CA TYR A 718 -17.76 -11.21 4.30
C TYR A 718 -17.18 -9.92 3.72
N ASP A 719 -17.95 -8.84 3.78
CA ASP A 719 -17.46 -7.51 3.45
C ASP A 719 -16.97 -6.79 4.71
N VAL A 720 -16.12 -5.77 4.53
CA VAL A 720 -15.51 -4.99 5.60
C VAL A 720 -15.45 -3.52 5.22
N ALA A 721 -16.14 -2.68 5.98
CA ALA A 721 -15.94 -1.25 5.95
C ALA A 721 -14.84 -0.82 6.93
N THR A 722 -13.97 0.07 6.49
CA THR A 722 -12.94 0.71 7.31
C THR A 722 -13.46 2.04 7.84
N VAL A 723 -13.40 2.23 9.16
CA VAL A 723 -13.74 3.49 9.82
C VAL A 723 -12.47 4.11 10.40
N ARG A 724 -11.96 5.13 9.72
CA ARG A 724 -10.84 5.96 10.17
C ARG A 724 -11.33 7.04 11.12
N ILE A 725 -10.77 7.11 12.33
CA ILE A 725 -11.26 7.94 13.43
C ILE A 725 -10.19 8.96 13.82
N ARG A 726 -10.54 10.25 13.81
CA ARG A 726 -9.63 11.34 14.22
C ARG A 726 -10.32 12.28 15.21
N ALA A 727 -9.57 12.73 16.22
CA ALA A 727 -9.96 13.80 17.10
C ALA A 727 -9.48 15.14 16.53
N LEU A 728 -10.43 15.99 16.14
CA LEU A 728 -10.18 17.32 15.60
C LEU A 728 -10.61 18.40 16.61
N SER A 729 -10.02 19.59 16.51
CA SER A 729 -10.53 20.78 17.17
C SER A 729 -11.76 21.34 16.46
N ASP A 730 -12.44 22.30 17.09
CA ASP A 730 -13.52 23.09 16.48
C ASP A 730 -13.11 23.90 15.23
N ALA A 731 -11.80 23.98 14.94
CA ALA A 731 -11.27 24.57 13.71
C ALA A 731 -10.83 23.50 12.67
N GLY A 732 -11.15 22.22 12.90
CA GLY A 732 -10.83 21.11 12.00
C GLY A 732 -9.37 20.65 12.03
N ASN A 733 -8.61 21.03 13.05
CA ASN A 733 -7.21 20.62 13.19
C ASN A 733 -7.09 19.32 13.97
N LEU A 734 -6.24 18.40 13.51
CA LEU A 734 -5.87 17.23 14.31
C LEU A 734 -5.37 17.65 15.69
N LEU A 735 -5.70 16.86 16.71
CA LEU A 735 -5.24 17.02 18.09
C LEU A 735 -4.28 15.88 18.48
N PRO A 736 -2.96 15.99 18.19
CA PRO A 736 -2.01 14.90 18.38
C PRO A 736 -1.88 14.39 19.81
N TYR A 737 -2.18 15.23 20.80
CA TYR A 737 -2.06 14.86 22.21
C TYR A 737 -3.41 14.47 22.85
N CYS A 738 -4.48 14.37 22.05
CA CYS A 738 -5.73 13.77 22.51
C CYS A 738 -5.58 12.24 22.51
N MET A 739 -5.40 11.67 23.71
CA MET A 739 -5.14 10.24 23.93
C MET A 739 -6.31 9.53 24.63
N GLU A 740 -7.52 10.06 24.43
CA GLU A 740 -8.73 9.56 25.09
C GLU A 740 -9.12 8.18 24.53
N PRO A 741 -9.78 7.32 25.33
CA PRO A 741 -10.36 6.09 24.82
C PRO A 741 -11.57 6.37 23.92
N VAL A 742 -11.74 5.54 22.90
CA VAL A 742 -12.91 5.48 22.02
C VAL A 742 -13.59 4.13 22.23
N ILE A 743 -14.86 4.15 22.58
CA ILE A 743 -15.69 2.96 22.78
C ILE A 743 -16.54 2.76 21.53
N LEU A 744 -16.61 1.51 21.06
CA LEU A 744 -17.31 1.09 19.85
C LEU A 744 -18.40 0.10 20.23
N GLU A 745 -19.61 0.32 19.74
CA GLU A 745 -20.74 -0.58 19.93
C GLU A 745 -21.39 -0.85 18.58
N THR A 746 -21.64 -2.12 18.27
CA THR A 746 -22.34 -2.54 17.06
C THR A 746 -23.74 -3.08 17.39
N ASP A 747 -24.69 -2.84 16.48
CA ASP A 747 -26.04 -3.39 16.50
C ASP A 747 -26.45 -3.83 15.10
N GLY A 748 -27.33 -4.82 14.99
CA GLY A 748 -27.71 -5.44 13.71
C GLY A 748 -26.70 -6.47 13.18
N PRO A 749 -26.76 -6.83 11.89
CA PRO A 749 -26.00 -7.95 11.32
C PRO A 749 -24.56 -7.54 10.91
N ILE A 750 -23.88 -6.83 11.82
CA ILE A 750 -22.49 -6.39 11.67
C ILE A 750 -21.71 -6.64 12.96
N GLU A 751 -20.39 -6.77 12.85
CA GLU A 751 -19.50 -6.94 14.00
C GLU A 751 -18.18 -6.20 13.82
N LEU A 752 -17.50 -5.96 14.94
CA LEU A 752 -16.18 -5.34 14.96
C LEU A 752 -15.10 -6.40 14.70
N ILE A 753 -14.08 -6.03 13.92
CA ILE A 753 -12.80 -6.75 13.94
C ILE A 753 -11.88 -6.06 14.95
N GLY A 754 -11.44 -6.82 15.95
CA GLY A 754 -10.65 -6.30 17.07
C GLY A 754 -11.50 -5.78 18.25
N PRO A 755 -10.89 -5.05 19.19
CA PRO A 755 -11.52 -4.71 20.46
C PRO A 755 -12.57 -3.60 20.33
N SER A 756 -13.59 -3.64 21.20
CA SER A 756 -14.62 -2.61 21.32
C SER A 756 -14.15 -1.33 22.03
N THR A 757 -12.93 -1.30 22.56
CA THR A 757 -12.34 -0.09 23.16
C THR A 757 -10.92 0.09 22.64
N LEU A 758 -10.68 1.25 22.05
CA LEU A 758 -9.41 1.65 21.46
C LEU A 758 -8.93 2.95 22.09
N THR A 759 -7.66 3.27 21.91
CA THR A 759 -7.09 4.55 22.36
C THR A 759 -6.74 5.39 21.14
N LEU A 760 -7.09 6.69 21.18
CA LEU A 760 -6.53 7.65 20.24
C LEU A 760 -5.02 7.74 20.46
N ARG A 761 -4.22 7.51 19.42
CA ARG A 761 -2.76 7.61 19.45
C ARG A 761 -2.35 8.69 18.48
N GLY A 762 -1.95 9.85 18.99
CA GLY A 762 -1.76 11.00 18.09
C GLY A 762 -3.07 11.65 17.67
N GLY A 763 -4.13 11.52 18.46
CA GLY A 763 -5.48 11.95 18.05
C GLY A 763 -6.08 11.10 16.92
N MET A 764 -5.53 9.92 16.63
CA MET A 764 -5.99 9.03 15.54
C MET A 764 -6.21 7.61 16.06
N THR A 765 -7.18 6.91 15.51
CA THR A 765 -7.37 5.46 15.62
C THR A 765 -8.24 4.98 14.46
N GLY A 766 -8.69 3.73 14.47
CA GLY A 766 -9.64 3.22 13.49
C GLY A 766 -10.26 1.90 13.90
N THR A 767 -11.25 1.46 13.15
CA THR A 767 -11.85 0.13 13.32
C THR A 767 -12.31 -0.42 11.97
N TYR A 768 -12.63 -1.70 11.95
CA TYR A 768 -13.17 -2.38 10.80
C TYR A 768 -14.50 -3.03 11.19
N VAL A 769 -15.51 -2.84 10.36
CA VAL A 769 -16.88 -3.34 10.58
C VAL A 769 -17.15 -4.38 9.50
N ARG A 770 -17.38 -5.63 9.88
CA ARG A 770 -17.66 -6.73 8.94
C ARG A 770 -19.12 -7.16 8.93
N SER A 771 -19.59 -7.66 7.79
CA SER A 771 -20.93 -8.24 7.65
C SER A 771 -21.02 -9.66 8.25
N CYS A 772 -22.19 -10.02 8.78
CA CYS A 772 -22.40 -11.29 9.51
C CYS A 772 -23.26 -12.31 8.76
N GLY A 773 -23.25 -12.36 7.42
CA GLY A 773 -23.94 -13.38 6.64
C GLY A 773 -25.44 -13.17 6.46
N THR A 774 -26.01 -12.06 6.95
CA THR A 774 -27.45 -11.77 6.87
C THR A 774 -27.69 -10.34 6.40
N ALA A 775 -28.68 -10.15 5.53
CA ALA A 775 -29.09 -8.84 5.07
C ALA A 775 -29.85 -8.08 6.17
N GLY A 776 -29.73 -6.75 6.19
CA GLY A 776 -30.41 -5.90 7.15
C GLY A 776 -29.72 -4.56 7.36
N ALA A 777 -30.20 -3.82 8.36
CA ALA A 777 -29.58 -2.56 8.78
C ALA A 777 -28.66 -2.82 9.97
N GLY A 778 -27.41 -2.37 9.87
CA GLY A 778 -26.42 -2.36 10.94
C GLY A 778 -26.15 -0.95 11.44
N MET A 779 -25.64 -0.82 12.65
CA MET A 779 -25.23 0.46 13.21
C MET A 779 -23.96 0.33 14.05
N LEU A 780 -23.01 1.23 13.83
CA LEU A 780 -21.85 1.44 14.68
C LEU A 780 -22.03 2.74 15.47
N ARG A 781 -22.00 2.66 16.80
CA ARG A 781 -21.80 3.82 17.68
C ARG A 781 -20.32 3.99 17.99
N VAL A 782 -19.80 5.19 17.77
CA VAL A 782 -18.46 5.62 18.14
C VAL A 782 -18.58 6.64 19.27
N ILE A 783 -18.11 6.27 20.45
CA ILE A 783 -18.31 7.00 21.70
C ILE A 783 -16.97 7.53 22.18
N LEU A 784 -16.86 8.86 22.31
CA LEU A 784 -15.80 9.53 23.03
C LEU A 784 -16.33 9.95 24.41
N PRO A 785 -15.97 9.24 25.49
CA PRO A 785 -16.61 9.39 26.80
C PRO A 785 -16.63 10.84 27.31
N GLY A 786 -17.81 11.28 27.76
CA GLY A 786 -18.01 12.63 28.29
C GLY A 786 -17.94 13.76 27.26
N ARG A 787 -17.83 13.45 25.96
CA ARG A 787 -17.67 14.45 24.90
C ARG A 787 -18.69 14.29 23.77
N GLU A 788 -18.66 13.17 23.06
CA GLU A 788 -19.42 12.99 21.82
C GLU A 788 -19.80 11.53 21.58
N ILE A 789 -20.96 11.31 20.96
CA ILE A 789 -21.39 10.02 20.42
C ILE A 789 -21.75 10.25 18.95
N ARG A 790 -21.25 9.40 18.06
CA ARG A 790 -21.56 9.44 16.63
C ARG A 790 -22.04 8.07 16.19
N GLU A 791 -23.04 8.06 15.31
CA GLU A 791 -23.62 6.86 14.74
C GLU A 791 -23.30 6.79 13.25
N ILE A 792 -22.95 5.59 12.79
CA ILE A 792 -22.80 5.25 11.37
C ILE A 792 -23.78 4.11 11.12
N HIS A 793 -24.64 4.28 10.12
CA HIS A 793 -25.59 3.25 9.70
C HIS A 793 -25.04 2.53 8.47
N PHE A 794 -25.22 1.21 8.47
CA PHE A 794 -24.82 0.32 7.39
C PHE A 794 -26.04 -0.39 6.83
N ASP A 795 -26.06 -0.59 5.52
CA ASP A 795 -27.03 -1.43 4.83
C ASP A 795 -26.31 -2.68 4.30
N ILE A 796 -26.81 -3.84 4.67
CA ILE A 796 -26.20 -5.13 4.34
C ILE A 796 -27.09 -5.81 3.30
N SER A 797 -26.52 -6.08 2.13
CA SER A 797 -27.16 -6.86 1.06
C SER A 797 -26.49 -8.21 0.89
N ILE A 798 -27.24 -9.23 0.44
CA ILE A 798 -26.70 -10.53 0.05
C ILE A 798 -26.69 -10.62 -1.47
N GLY A 799 -25.55 -11.00 -2.05
CA GLY A 799 -25.39 -11.18 -3.49
C GLY A 799 -24.12 -10.51 -4.03
N GLU A 800 -24.10 -10.25 -5.33
CA GLU A 800 -23.04 -9.45 -5.94
C GLU A 800 -23.30 -7.96 -5.68
N ALA A 801 -22.26 -7.25 -5.23
CA ALA A 801 -22.30 -5.80 -5.12
C ALA A 801 -22.58 -5.20 -6.50
N PRO A 802 -23.32 -4.09 -6.61
CA PRO A 802 -23.37 -3.36 -7.87
C PRO A 802 -21.93 -2.99 -8.27
N SER A 803 -21.55 -3.45 -9.47
CA SER A 803 -20.22 -3.31 -10.08
C SER A 803 -19.68 -1.89 -10.12
#